data_AF-A0AAD5YAU1-F1
#
_entry.id   AF-A0AAD5YAU1-F1
#
_cell.length_a   1.000
_cell.length_b   1.000
_cell.length_c   1.000
_cell.angle_alpha   90.00
_cell.angle_beta   90.00
_cell.angle_gamma   90.00
#
_symmetry.space_group_name_H-M   'P 1'
#
loop_
_entity.id
_entity.type
_entity.pdbx_description
1 polymer ?
#
loop_
_entity_poly.entity_id
_entity_poly.type
_entity_poly.pdbx_seq_one_letter_code
_entity_poly.pdbx_strand_id
1 'polypeptide(L)'
;MVFLHFGAFLSLFASLSVCGAQSVLTTVPLAIRTPHFNCWTNSSRAGNVWPGLWNNQILGWDGLVRIDGVTWQWLGATLVPGVMIPMFTQAQFSSTQTAYVFQAGNVTLTVTYLSPIEVKDLARQSLPFSYVSFEATSTDQRIHNVQVYSDISAEWCSGDRASNVTWNTGATAKNTYHSVQLQNPTPFAENNNQAEDVTVYYSMPKGPKSSARINTDNVCRSQFVQNGSLSGANSVPPGIINNPFQVFSLAIDLGNITSTSTPIVWSLGVVRNFTMYSNVEAENRQIRYPYYVTRWSNVLDALDYFAGDFSNALDRASSLDSQLSNAANQFSDNYEYLASLAMRQTIGSTEVTISKGNDGNWNTSDIQTFMKDVGSSRRVNPVEVLFDSLPFFLYMNPSYCGYLLSPLFEFQTSRRWSQPYAARDLGSSYPNATLTDTPHKEGIDQSGNMLIMTFAHASVTGDKSLITRHYDLLKNWTNYLVDHSMNPVNQSSPGLGVLSNSTNLSLKGILGIKSMSGISQMLQNSNDAGYFSRIASTYAGSWHSIALTPGPNDQHVLPNFGDPNSAWSLAYNFYADKLLGASIIEQNVYQQQSAYYNQLFSSMSELPVNSMSARMNFAWTMFTAATITDKTTRDQVIGNIKSNLLNPHFFPYLANATDGTWSGFSSPAQGAMFALLALGVSRAQGGFQAIQQRDSTGPIVGGIVGGIVFVAAIILVYVFWRRRARLQKDGPETGARDILQSGVVPYEYHNPGQADQDGHPTTSEASRSYPMLQGTNSVPGVIPSSKERAATTQFDTPGFASASSASGSGPEGLGTTGFIPAVGLGHASAGPTLEYRGLQSEVDNLRRVVQELQTERFEAPPNYQDIQNQNVPPVPQSQSADSGTSEFGEREGGRDSDGGKPLRRRRTSL
;
A
#
# COMPACT_ATOMS: atom_id res chain seq x y z
N MET A 1 -52.28 1.03 18.12
CA MET A 1 -50.85 0.67 17.98
C MET A 1 -50.29 1.33 16.72
N VAL A 2 -49.81 2.57 16.79
CA VAL A 2 -49.30 3.32 15.60
C VAL A 2 -48.01 4.11 15.89
N PHE A 3 -47.60 4.25 17.16
CA PHE A 3 -46.50 5.13 17.59
C PHE A 3 -45.13 4.45 17.83
N LEU A 4 -44.90 3.25 17.27
CA LEU A 4 -43.76 2.39 17.65
C LEU A 4 -42.77 2.07 16.50
N HIS A 5 -42.82 2.79 15.38
CA HIS A 5 -41.91 2.58 14.23
C HIS A 5 -41.12 3.84 13.80
N PHE A 6 -41.28 4.98 14.48
CA PHE A 6 -40.52 6.21 14.17
C PHE A 6 -39.04 6.18 14.63
N GLY A 7 -38.63 5.19 15.43
CA GLY A 7 -37.31 5.15 16.06
C GLY A 7 -36.14 4.71 15.18
N ALA A 8 -36.38 4.18 13.98
CA ALA A 8 -35.32 3.58 13.16
C ALA A 8 -34.54 4.59 12.28
N PHE A 9 -35.17 5.67 11.81
CA PHE A 9 -34.59 6.52 10.76
C PHE A 9 -33.69 7.67 11.25
N LEU A 10 -33.68 7.99 12.55
CA LEU A 10 -32.63 8.81 13.14
C LEU A 10 -31.39 7.99 13.55
N SER A 11 -31.44 6.65 13.51
CA SER A 11 -30.38 5.80 14.08
C SER A 11 -29.02 5.99 13.40
N LEU A 12 -29.00 6.14 12.06
CA LEU A 12 -27.83 6.46 11.25
C LEU A 12 -27.05 7.67 11.78
N PHE A 13 -27.74 8.76 12.13
CA PHE A 13 -27.10 9.93 12.75
C PHE A 13 -26.91 9.79 14.26
N ALA A 14 -27.80 9.10 14.99
CA ALA A 14 -27.68 8.93 16.44
C ALA A 14 -26.40 8.15 16.84
N SER A 15 -25.98 7.17 16.05
CA SER A 15 -24.69 6.48 16.24
C SER A 15 -23.47 7.26 15.72
N LEU A 16 -23.67 8.31 14.91
CA LEU A 16 -22.62 9.21 14.42
C LEU A 16 -22.56 10.55 15.20
N SER A 17 -23.40 10.75 16.22
CA SER A 17 -23.56 12.02 16.94
C SER A 17 -22.50 12.28 18.03
N VAL A 18 -21.37 11.56 18.05
CA VAL A 18 -20.31 11.70 19.07
C VAL A 18 -18.95 12.05 18.44
N CYS A 19 -18.94 13.11 17.64
CA CYS A 19 -17.77 13.99 17.59
C CYS A 19 -18.22 15.44 17.37
N GLY A 20 -17.47 16.40 17.90
CA GLY A 20 -17.72 17.82 17.67
C GLY A 20 -17.48 18.21 16.20
N ALA A 21 -17.84 19.45 15.84
CA ALA A 21 -17.58 19.98 14.49
C ALA A 21 -16.07 20.12 14.23
N GLN A 22 -15.44 19.04 13.76
CA GLN A 22 -14.04 19.02 13.39
C GLN A 22 -13.77 19.87 12.14
N SER A 23 -12.56 20.40 12.03
CA SER A 23 -12.08 21.07 10.82
C SER A 23 -12.16 20.11 9.64
N VAL A 24 -13.07 20.42 8.71
CA VAL A 24 -13.35 19.61 7.53
C VAL A 24 -12.07 19.46 6.72
N LEU A 25 -11.69 18.22 6.42
CA LEU A 25 -10.59 17.92 5.51
C LEU A 25 -10.77 18.71 4.20
N THR A 26 -9.66 19.11 3.59
CA THR A 26 -9.72 19.63 2.21
C THR A 26 -10.22 18.57 1.24
N THR A 27 -9.91 17.29 1.51
CA THR A 27 -10.00 16.19 0.54
C THR A 27 -10.35 14.89 1.24
N VAL A 28 -11.35 14.17 0.75
CA VAL A 28 -11.83 12.90 1.33
C VAL A 28 -12.11 11.82 0.27
N PRO A 29 -11.98 10.53 0.62
CA PRO A 29 -12.21 9.42 -0.30
C PRO A 29 -13.70 9.09 -0.43
N LEU A 30 -14.23 9.11 -1.66
CA LEU A 30 -15.62 8.74 -1.96
C LEU A 30 -15.76 7.23 -2.20
N ALA A 31 -15.05 6.70 -3.20
CA ALA A 31 -15.19 5.32 -3.65
C ALA A 31 -13.81 4.71 -3.88
N ILE A 32 -13.36 3.88 -2.93
CA ILE A 32 -12.03 3.28 -2.92
C ILE A 32 -12.12 1.78 -2.67
N ARG A 33 -11.73 0.96 -3.66
CA ARG A 33 -11.85 -0.51 -3.62
C ARG A 33 -10.63 -1.24 -4.17
N THR A 34 -9.97 -0.69 -5.20
CA THR A 34 -8.77 -1.24 -5.85
C THR A 34 -7.86 -0.09 -6.32
N PRO A 35 -6.61 -0.34 -6.74
CA PRO A 35 -5.68 0.72 -7.16
C PRO A 35 -6.19 1.60 -8.31
N HIS A 36 -7.11 1.08 -9.13
CA HIS A 36 -7.75 1.79 -10.24
C HIS A 36 -9.15 2.32 -9.89
N PHE A 37 -9.82 1.73 -8.89
CA PHE A 37 -11.04 2.29 -8.30
C PHE A 37 -10.70 3.10 -7.04
N ASN A 38 -10.20 4.33 -7.25
CA ASN A 38 -9.61 5.15 -6.20
C ASN A 38 -10.06 6.63 -6.30
N CYS A 39 -11.35 6.87 -6.05
CA CYS A 39 -12.02 8.15 -6.27
C CYS A 39 -12.14 9.00 -4.99
N TRP A 40 -11.80 10.27 -5.09
CA TRP A 40 -11.79 11.27 -4.02
C TRP A 40 -12.54 12.54 -4.44
N THR A 41 -12.86 13.42 -3.48
CA THR A 41 -13.34 14.78 -3.78
C THR A 41 -12.84 15.80 -2.76
N ASN A 42 -12.95 17.08 -3.11
CA ASN A 42 -12.63 18.18 -2.22
C ASN A 42 -13.84 18.49 -1.31
N SER A 43 -13.71 18.24 -0.01
CA SER A 43 -14.82 18.34 0.96
C SER A 43 -15.17 19.77 1.38
N SER A 44 -14.31 20.79 1.14
CA SER A 44 -14.71 22.20 1.30
C SER A 44 -15.46 22.75 0.08
N ARG A 45 -15.58 21.96 -1.00
CA ARG A 45 -16.37 22.24 -2.22
C ARG A 45 -17.39 21.14 -2.54
N ALA A 46 -17.83 20.40 -1.52
CA ALA A 46 -18.82 19.33 -1.66
C ALA A 46 -20.04 19.79 -2.47
N GLY A 47 -20.47 18.97 -3.44
CA GLY A 47 -21.62 19.26 -4.31
C GLY A 47 -21.39 20.29 -5.42
N ASN A 48 -20.21 20.93 -5.55
CA ASN A 48 -19.87 21.76 -6.70
C ASN A 48 -18.37 21.67 -7.09
N VAL A 49 -17.93 20.45 -7.33
CA VAL A 49 -16.61 20.08 -7.85
C VAL A 49 -16.69 18.67 -8.46
N TRP A 50 -15.99 18.44 -9.57
CA TRP A 50 -15.79 17.08 -10.07
C TRP A 50 -14.93 16.28 -9.08
N PRO A 51 -15.31 15.03 -8.73
CA PRO A 51 -14.40 14.13 -8.05
C PRO A 51 -13.30 13.66 -9.02
N GLY A 52 -12.26 13.04 -8.46
CA GLY A 52 -11.10 12.64 -9.24
C GLY A 52 -10.26 11.54 -8.62
N LEU A 53 -9.34 11.01 -9.41
CA LEU A 53 -8.27 10.13 -8.96
C LEU A 53 -7.26 10.94 -8.12
N TRP A 54 -6.48 10.26 -7.28
CA TRP A 54 -5.47 10.87 -6.39
C TRP A 54 -4.38 11.73 -7.07
N ASN A 55 -4.31 11.76 -8.41
CA ASN A 55 -3.42 12.63 -9.18
C ASN A 55 -4.15 13.78 -9.91
N ASN A 56 -5.39 14.09 -9.52
CA ASN A 56 -6.29 15.08 -10.14
C ASN A 56 -6.79 14.74 -11.55
N GLN A 57 -6.70 13.47 -12.02
CA GLN A 57 -7.48 13.06 -13.18
C GLN A 57 -8.98 13.12 -12.84
N ILE A 58 -9.75 13.90 -13.60
CA ILE A 58 -11.20 14.01 -13.43
C ILE A 58 -11.85 12.65 -13.68
N LEU A 59 -12.73 12.26 -12.76
CA LEU A 59 -13.60 11.09 -12.83
C LEU A 59 -15.04 11.60 -12.87
N GLY A 60 -15.56 11.89 -14.06
CA GLY A 60 -16.86 12.54 -14.20
C GLY A 60 -17.98 11.71 -13.58
N TRP A 61 -18.62 12.29 -12.57
CA TRP A 61 -19.70 11.71 -11.76
C TRP A 61 -20.55 12.90 -11.30
N ASP A 62 -21.82 12.91 -11.70
CA ASP A 62 -22.76 14.01 -11.49
C ASP A 62 -23.96 13.52 -10.69
N GLY A 63 -24.52 14.38 -9.85
CA GLY A 63 -25.63 14.03 -8.96
C GLY A 63 -26.60 15.19 -8.83
N LEU A 64 -27.85 14.96 -9.24
CA LEU A 64 -28.91 15.97 -9.25
C LEU A 64 -30.14 15.47 -8.45
N VAL A 65 -30.88 16.40 -7.86
CA VAL A 65 -32.22 16.18 -7.30
C VAL A 65 -33.15 17.28 -7.77
N ARG A 66 -34.39 16.95 -8.11
CA ARG A 66 -35.44 17.90 -8.50
C ARG A 66 -36.54 17.86 -7.45
N ILE A 67 -36.86 19.02 -6.88
CA ILE A 67 -37.75 19.19 -5.72
C ILE A 67 -38.75 20.29 -6.06
N ASP A 68 -40.05 19.95 -6.09
CA ASP A 68 -41.14 20.87 -6.43
C ASP A 68 -40.93 21.64 -7.75
N GLY A 69 -40.23 21.01 -8.71
CA GLY A 69 -39.87 21.59 -10.02
C GLY A 69 -38.49 22.25 -10.08
N VAL A 70 -37.83 22.48 -8.94
CA VAL A 70 -36.52 23.14 -8.83
C VAL A 70 -35.40 22.10 -8.78
N THR A 71 -34.35 22.22 -9.61
CA THR A 71 -33.24 21.26 -9.64
C THR A 71 -32.03 21.76 -8.85
N TRP A 72 -31.41 20.87 -8.07
CA TRP A 72 -30.25 21.10 -7.23
C TRP A 72 -29.16 20.06 -7.50
N GLN A 73 -27.88 20.45 -7.38
CA GLN A 73 -26.72 19.56 -7.56
C GLN A 73 -26.15 19.11 -6.21
N TRP A 74 -25.94 17.80 -6.02
CA TRP A 74 -25.31 17.22 -4.82
C TRP A 74 -23.95 16.56 -5.10
N LEU A 75 -23.58 16.35 -6.37
CA LEU A 75 -22.25 15.93 -6.83
C LEU A 75 -21.98 16.47 -8.23
N GLY A 76 -20.72 16.70 -8.57
CA GLY A 76 -20.28 17.11 -9.91
C GLY A 76 -20.11 18.62 -10.05
N ALA A 77 -20.07 19.08 -11.30
CA ALA A 77 -20.00 20.50 -11.67
C ALA A 77 -20.67 20.74 -13.03
N THR A 78 -21.97 20.45 -13.10
CA THR A 78 -22.81 20.62 -14.28
C THR A 78 -22.86 22.09 -14.74
N LEU A 79 -22.97 22.28 -16.05
CA LEU A 79 -23.08 23.59 -16.70
C LEU A 79 -24.48 23.84 -17.31
N VAL A 80 -25.44 22.94 -17.04
CA VAL A 80 -26.82 23.05 -17.53
C VAL A 80 -27.57 24.17 -16.80
N PRO A 81 -28.20 25.13 -17.52
CA PRO A 81 -28.98 26.19 -16.89
C PRO A 81 -30.15 25.68 -16.05
N GLY A 82 -30.46 26.38 -14.96
CA GLY A 82 -31.59 26.06 -14.07
C GLY A 82 -31.29 25.07 -12.95
N VAL A 83 -30.03 24.66 -12.79
CA VAL A 83 -29.55 23.91 -11.61
C VAL A 83 -29.02 24.88 -10.56
N MET A 84 -29.42 24.69 -9.30
CA MET A 84 -28.91 25.43 -8.14
C MET A 84 -27.93 24.61 -7.30
N ILE A 85 -27.06 25.29 -6.55
CA ILE A 85 -26.18 24.65 -5.55
C ILE A 85 -26.89 24.72 -4.20
N PRO A 86 -27.14 23.59 -3.51
CA PRO A 86 -27.76 23.56 -2.20
C PRO A 86 -26.76 24.04 -1.14
N MET A 87 -27.27 24.48 0.01
CA MET A 87 -26.42 24.88 1.12
C MET A 87 -25.78 23.64 1.75
N PHE A 88 -24.47 23.47 1.59
CA PHE A 88 -23.70 22.49 2.36
C PHE A 88 -23.83 22.80 3.86
N THR A 89 -24.19 21.79 4.67
CA THR A 89 -24.37 21.95 6.13
C THR A 89 -23.37 21.14 6.94
N GLN A 90 -23.05 19.91 6.52
CA GLN A 90 -22.11 19.04 7.23
C GLN A 90 -21.45 18.02 6.30
N ALA A 91 -20.17 17.73 6.55
CA ALA A 91 -19.50 16.52 6.06
C ALA A 91 -19.09 15.66 7.26
N GLN A 92 -19.15 14.35 7.10
CA GLN A 92 -18.63 13.36 8.03
C GLN A 92 -17.86 12.29 7.26
N PHE A 93 -16.86 11.67 7.88
CA PHE A 93 -16.24 10.47 7.36
C PHE A 93 -15.95 9.49 8.50
N SER A 94 -15.96 8.21 8.17
CA SER A 94 -15.59 7.11 9.05
C SER A 94 -14.50 6.28 8.38
N SER A 95 -14.20 5.09 8.91
CA SER A 95 -13.22 4.15 8.38
C SER A 95 -13.67 3.53 7.04
N THR A 96 -14.98 3.42 6.77
CA THR A 96 -15.55 2.86 5.53
C THR A 96 -16.46 3.80 4.74
N GLN A 97 -16.93 4.91 5.33
CA GLN A 97 -17.94 5.80 4.75
C GLN A 97 -17.48 7.26 4.66
N THR A 98 -18.10 8.02 3.74
CA THR A 98 -18.09 9.49 3.70
C THR A 98 -19.52 9.96 3.45
N ALA A 99 -20.04 10.83 4.32
CA ALA A 99 -21.40 11.33 4.25
C ALA A 99 -21.43 12.86 4.15
N TYR A 100 -22.34 13.38 3.34
CA TYR A 100 -22.60 14.82 3.19
C TYR A 100 -24.05 15.14 3.44
N VAL A 101 -24.30 16.26 4.13
CA VAL A 101 -25.62 16.81 4.37
C VAL A 101 -25.71 18.17 3.66
N PHE A 102 -26.81 18.37 2.93
CA PHE A 102 -27.10 19.59 2.19
C PHE A 102 -28.54 20.03 2.47
N GLN A 103 -28.82 21.32 2.42
CA GLN A 103 -30.18 21.88 2.45
C GLN A 103 -30.58 22.42 1.08
N ALA A 104 -31.62 21.83 0.49
CA ALA A 104 -32.17 22.15 -0.82
C ALA A 104 -33.62 22.67 -0.65
N GLY A 105 -33.77 23.99 -0.47
CA GLY A 105 -35.06 24.60 -0.11
C GLY A 105 -35.54 24.11 1.27
N ASN A 106 -36.73 23.51 1.32
CA ASN A 106 -37.33 22.95 2.53
C ASN A 106 -37.05 21.45 2.71
N VAL A 107 -36.01 20.92 2.05
CA VAL A 107 -35.63 19.50 2.13
C VAL A 107 -34.14 19.37 2.48
N THR A 108 -33.84 18.60 3.53
CA THR A 108 -32.48 18.13 3.82
C THR A 108 -32.16 16.91 2.97
N LEU A 109 -31.01 16.92 2.33
CA LEU A 109 -30.44 15.81 1.57
C LEU A 109 -29.33 15.16 2.40
N THR A 110 -29.25 13.83 2.42
CA THR A 110 -28.08 13.09 2.91
C THR A 110 -27.55 12.21 1.78
N VAL A 111 -26.25 12.30 1.52
CA VAL A 111 -25.56 11.52 0.49
C VAL A 111 -24.39 10.79 1.13
N THR A 112 -24.46 9.46 1.18
CA THR A 112 -23.44 8.60 1.80
C THR A 112 -22.76 7.74 0.75
N TYR A 113 -21.44 7.83 0.69
CA TYR A 113 -20.58 7.00 -0.14
C TYR A 113 -19.99 5.92 0.75
N LEU A 114 -20.25 4.65 0.41
CA LEU A 114 -19.82 3.50 1.19
C LEU A 114 -18.89 2.63 0.33
N SER A 115 -17.64 2.49 0.77
CA SER A 115 -16.68 1.50 0.27
C SER A 115 -16.51 0.40 1.31
N PRO A 116 -17.15 -0.77 1.17
CA PRO A 116 -17.07 -1.84 2.17
C PRO A 116 -15.63 -2.31 2.38
N ILE A 117 -15.28 -2.61 3.64
CA ILE A 117 -14.01 -3.24 4.01
C ILE A 117 -14.34 -4.56 4.71
N GLU A 118 -14.00 -5.66 4.05
CA GLU A 118 -14.53 -7.00 4.29
C GLU A 118 -13.39 -8.01 4.45
N VAL A 119 -12.28 -7.61 5.07
CA VAL A 119 -11.00 -8.35 5.13
C VAL A 119 -11.09 -9.80 5.66
N LYS A 120 -12.20 -10.18 6.30
CA LYS A 120 -12.48 -11.55 6.79
C LYS A 120 -13.13 -12.46 5.73
N ASP A 121 -13.58 -11.90 4.60
CA ASP A 121 -14.13 -12.62 3.45
C ASP A 121 -13.47 -12.12 2.15
N LEU A 122 -12.50 -12.88 1.64
CA LEU A 122 -11.69 -12.50 0.47
C LEU A 122 -12.52 -12.27 -0.80
N ALA A 123 -13.66 -12.97 -0.96
CA ALA A 123 -14.52 -12.77 -2.12
C ALA A 123 -15.29 -11.45 -2.02
N ARG A 124 -15.79 -11.08 -0.84
CA ARG A 124 -16.39 -9.75 -0.62
C ARG A 124 -15.35 -8.63 -0.72
N GLN A 125 -14.18 -8.78 -0.10
CA GLN A 125 -13.13 -7.74 -0.15
C GLN A 125 -12.61 -7.48 -1.57
N SER A 126 -12.65 -8.48 -2.46
CA SER A 126 -12.25 -8.31 -3.87
C SER A 126 -13.37 -7.91 -4.82
N LEU A 127 -14.62 -7.71 -4.37
CA LEU A 127 -15.69 -7.16 -5.22
C LEU A 127 -15.33 -5.73 -5.66
N PRO A 128 -15.17 -5.45 -6.96
CA PRO A 128 -14.68 -4.15 -7.47
C PRO A 128 -15.77 -3.05 -7.48
N PHE A 129 -16.65 -3.04 -6.47
CA PHE A 129 -17.85 -2.21 -6.40
C PHE A 129 -17.90 -1.37 -5.12
N SER A 130 -18.48 -0.18 -5.22
CA SER A 130 -18.75 0.80 -4.15
C SER A 130 -20.18 1.33 -4.30
N TYR A 131 -20.80 1.74 -3.19
CA TYR A 131 -22.14 2.35 -3.23
C TYR A 131 -22.07 3.88 -3.13
N VAL A 132 -23.06 4.55 -3.70
CA VAL A 132 -23.56 5.84 -3.21
C VAL A 132 -25.04 5.70 -2.89
N SER A 133 -25.47 6.19 -1.74
CA SER A 133 -26.86 6.22 -1.31
C SER A 133 -27.34 7.64 -1.05
N PHE A 134 -28.58 7.92 -1.43
CA PHE A 134 -29.23 9.22 -1.31
C PHE A 134 -30.52 9.11 -0.48
N GLU A 135 -30.70 10.05 0.44
CA GLU A 135 -31.88 10.22 1.27
C GLU A 135 -32.34 11.68 1.26
N ALA A 136 -33.65 11.90 1.41
CA ALA A 136 -34.26 13.24 1.41
C ALA A 136 -35.36 13.32 2.48
N THR A 137 -35.39 14.40 3.27
CA THR A 137 -36.38 14.62 4.34
C THR A 137 -36.82 16.08 4.40
N SER A 138 -38.13 16.32 4.48
CA SER A 138 -38.74 17.66 4.64
C SER A 138 -38.36 18.29 5.98
N THR A 139 -37.97 19.56 5.96
CA THR A 139 -37.72 20.37 7.14
C THR A 139 -38.91 21.23 7.56
N ASP A 140 -39.95 21.37 6.72
CA ASP A 140 -41.19 22.10 7.03
C ASP A 140 -42.39 21.18 7.30
N GLN A 141 -42.16 19.86 7.35
CA GLN A 141 -43.14 18.79 7.56
C GLN A 141 -44.18 18.66 6.43
N ARG A 142 -43.95 19.28 5.26
CA ARG A 142 -44.82 19.14 4.08
C ARG A 142 -44.38 18.00 3.16
N ILE A 143 -45.29 17.69 2.24
CA ILE A 143 -45.08 16.73 1.16
C ILE A 143 -44.45 17.47 -0.02
N HIS A 144 -43.28 17.04 -0.46
CA HIS A 144 -42.57 17.58 -1.63
C HIS A 144 -42.57 16.57 -2.77
N ASN A 145 -42.60 17.05 -4.01
CA ASN A 145 -42.44 16.24 -5.22
C ASN A 145 -40.95 16.08 -5.55
N VAL A 146 -40.41 14.86 -5.42
CA VAL A 146 -38.96 14.60 -5.50
C VAL A 146 -38.61 13.60 -6.61
N GLN A 147 -37.67 14.00 -7.48
CA GLN A 147 -36.96 13.11 -8.41
C GLN A 147 -35.46 13.16 -8.12
N VAL A 148 -34.74 12.07 -8.37
CA VAL A 148 -33.28 11.98 -8.16
C VAL A 148 -32.59 11.40 -9.39
N TYR A 149 -31.39 11.89 -9.69
CA TYR A 149 -30.58 11.53 -10.86
C TYR A 149 -29.12 11.42 -10.48
N SER A 150 -28.41 10.49 -11.13
CA SER A 150 -26.95 10.53 -11.18
C SER A 150 -26.45 9.94 -12.50
N ASP A 151 -25.31 10.43 -12.98
CA ASP A 151 -24.58 9.84 -14.10
C ASP A 151 -23.09 9.71 -13.79
N ILE A 152 -22.44 8.78 -14.49
CA ILE A 152 -20.99 8.85 -14.72
C ILE A 152 -20.74 9.16 -16.20
N SER A 153 -19.57 9.71 -16.51
CA SER A 153 -19.06 9.85 -17.88
C SER A 153 -18.03 8.76 -18.22
N ALA A 154 -17.44 8.83 -19.41
CA ALA A 154 -16.47 7.84 -19.88
C ALA A 154 -15.08 7.95 -19.23
N GLU A 155 -14.76 9.05 -18.52
CA GLU A 155 -13.43 9.32 -17.93
C GLU A 155 -12.90 8.22 -17.00
N TRP A 156 -13.77 7.38 -16.45
CA TRP A 156 -13.38 6.24 -15.62
C TRP A 156 -12.64 5.12 -16.39
N CYS A 157 -12.69 5.11 -17.73
CA CYS A 157 -12.24 3.97 -18.55
C CYS A 157 -10.76 3.97 -18.96
N SER A 158 -10.06 5.10 -18.85
CA SER A 158 -8.69 5.28 -19.37
C SER A 158 -8.10 6.59 -18.85
N GLY A 159 -6.77 6.71 -18.84
CA GLY A 159 -6.09 7.98 -18.62
C GLY A 159 -5.99 8.88 -19.87
N ASP A 160 -6.31 8.34 -21.04
CA ASP A 160 -6.32 9.06 -22.32
C ASP A 160 -7.71 9.60 -22.65
N ARG A 161 -7.84 10.93 -22.76
CA ARG A 161 -9.09 11.61 -23.14
C ARG A 161 -9.32 11.63 -24.67
N ALA A 162 -8.38 11.14 -25.48
CA ALA A 162 -8.56 10.91 -26.92
C ALA A 162 -8.98 9.47 -27.27
N SER A 163 -8.93 8.53 -26.34
CA SER A 163 -9.28 7.14 -26.57
C SER A 163 -10.78 6.93 -26.76
N ASN A 164 -11.14 5.96 -27.61
CA ASN A 164 -12.54 5.67 -27.94
C ASN A 164 -13.12 4.58 -27.03
N VAL A 165 -14.32 4.83 -26.51
CA VAL A 165 -15.10 3.88 -25.69
C VAL A 165 -16.27 3.27 -26.47
N THR A 166 -16.75 2.14 -25.97
CA THR A 166 -18.00 1.47 -26.35
C THR A 166 -18.75 1.06 -25.09
N TRP A 167 -20.06 0.85 -25.21
CA TRP A 167 -20.93 0.63 -24.06
C TRP A 167 -22.12 -0.27 -24.37
N ASN A 168 -22.79 -0.70 -23.31
CA ASN A 168 -24.06 -1.41 -23.35
C ASN A 168 -24.99 -0.87 -22.25
N THR A 169 -26.30 -1.04 -22.45
CA THR A 169 -27.33 -0.85 -21.42
C THR A 169 -28.03 -2.19 -21.22
N GLY A 170 -28.04 -2.69 -19.99
CA GLY A 170 -28.63 -3.98 -19.67
C GLY A 170 -29.50 -3.93 -18.42
N ALA A 171 -30.14 -5.07 -18.16
CA ALA A 171 -31.10 -5.20 -17.08
C ALA A 171 -31.06 -6.64 -16.56
N THR A 172 -30.67 -6.83 -15.30
CA THR A 172 -30.54 -8.15 -14.64
C THR A 172 -31.88 -8.60 -14.04
N ALA A 173 -31.89 -9.50 -13.05
CA ALA A 173 -33.12 -9.75 -12.29
C ALA A 173 -33.50 -8.53 -11.43
N LYS A 174 -32.50 -7.90 -10.78
CA LYS A 174 -32.74 -6.85 -9.78
C LYS A 174 -32.43 -5.42 -10.23
N ASN A 175 -31.49 -5.23 -11.16
CA ASN A 175 -30.89 -3.92 -11.46
C ASN A 175 -31.03 -3.51 -12.93
N THR A 176 -31.09 -2.20 -13.17
CA THR A 176 -30.83 -1.59 -14.47
C THR A 176 -29.39 -1.07 -14.45
N TYR A 177 -28.61 -1.36 -15.48
CA TYR A 177 -27.20 -0.98 -15.53
C TYR A 177 -26.76 -0.44 -16.90
N HIS A 178 -25.75 0.41 -16.87
CA HIS A 178 -24.89 0.74 -17.99
C HIS A 178 -23.51 0.11 -17.75
N SER A 179 -22.83 -0.27 -18.83
CA SER A 179 -21.44 -0.73 -18.79
C SER A 179 -20.66 -0.11 -19.93
N VAL A 180 -19.51 0.51 -19.64
CA VAL A 180 -18.65 1.22 -20.60
C VAL A 180 -17.19 0.75 -20.47
N GLN A 181 -16.48 0.68 -21.59
CA GLN A 181 -15.07 0.27 -21.67
C GLN A 181 -14.41 0.85 -22.92
N LEU A 182 -13.08 0.79 -23.03
CA LEU A 182 -12.39 1.08 -24.29
C LEU A 182 -12.85 0.16 -25.42
N GLN A 183 -12.84 0.67 -26.66
CA GLN A 183 -13.04 -0.15 -27.87
C GLN A 183 -11.87 -1.12 -28.10
N ASN A 184 -10.66 -0.67 -27.77
CA ASN A 184 -9.42 -1.44 -27.89
C ASN A 184 -8.71 -1.48 -26.53
N PRO A 185 -9.24 -2.24 -25.54
CA PRO A 185 -8.63 -2.32 -24.22
C PRO A 185 -7.25 -2.98 -24.29
N THR A 186 -6.29 -2.47 -23.53
CA THR A 186 -4.89 -2.93 -23.52
C THR A 186 -4.57 -3.61 -22.18
N PRO A 187 -4.50 -4.95 -22.13
CA PRO A 187 -4.26 -5.70 -20.91
C PRO A 187 -2.97 -5.29 -20.19
N PHE A 188 -3.08 -5.11 -18.87
CA PHE A 188 -1.98 -4.81 -17.95
C PHE A 188 -1.24 -3.49 -18.21
N ALA A 189 -1.86 -2.55 -18.93
CA ALA A 189 -1.33 -1.21 -19.19
C ALA A 189 -2.06 -0.14 -18.35
N GLU A 190 -1.38 0.98 -18.12
CA GLU A 190 -1.95 2.18 -17.53
C GLU A 190 -1.67 3.41 -18.38
N ASN A 191 -2.66 4.31 -18.48
CA ASN A 191 -2.44 5.69 -18.89
C ASN A 191 -2.79 6.61 -17.71
N ASN A 192 -1.97 7.63 -17.42
CA ASN A 192 -2.16 8.60 -16.33
C ASN A 192 -2.61 8.00 -14.96
N ASN A 193 -2.15 6.78 -14.63
CA ASN A 193 -2.47 5.95 -13.44
C ASN A 193 -3.85 5.24 -13.42
N GLN A 194 -4.67 5.41 -14.46
CA GLN A 194 -5.86 4.61 -14.71
C GLN A 194 -5.49 3.38 -15.56
N ALA A 195 -6.19 2.26 -15.41
CA ALA A 195 -5.93 1.05 -16.20
C ALA A 195 -6.68 1.08 -17.54
N GLU A 196 -6.04 0.58 -18.59
CA GLU A 196 -6.56 0.57 -19.97
C GLU A 196 -7.34 -0.72 -20.31
N ASP A 197 -7.70 -1.52 -19.29
CA ASP A 197 -8.33 -2.84 -19.41
C ASP A 197 -9.62 -3.00 -18.58
N VAL A 198 -10.20 -1.88 -18.14
CA VAL A 198 -11.41 -1.84 -17.30
C VAL A 198 -12.72 -1.90 -18.09
N THR A 199 -13.72 -2.54 -17.50
CA THR A 199 -15.14 -2.31 -17.80
C THR A 199 -15.78 -1.64 -16.59
N VAL A 200 -16.26 -0.40 -16.77
CA VAL A 200 -16.91 0.38 -15.72
C VAL A 200 -18.41 0.09 -15.75
N TYR A 201 -18.99 -0.30 -14.62
CA TYR A 201 -20.41 -0.59 -14.45
C TYR A 201 -21.07 0.45 -13.55
N TYR A 202 -22.20 0.99 -13.97
CA TYR A 202 -23.03 1.88 -13.16
C TYR A 202 -24.48 1.40 -13.17
N SER A 203 -25.08 1.21 -12.00
CA SER A 203 -26.39 0.56 -11.88
C SER A 203 -27.22 1.06 -10.69
N MET A 204 -28.53 0.88 -10.79
CA MET A 204 -29.49 1.08 -9.71
C MET A 204 -30.50 -0.08 -9.65
N PRO A 205 -31.11 -0.36 -8.48
CA PRO A 205 -32.25 -1.26 -8.38
C PRO A 205 -33.40 -0.86 -9.31
N LYS A 206 -34.07 -1.84 -9.92
CA LYS A 206 -35.23 -1.62 -10.79
C LYS A 206 -36.41 -1.08 -10.02
N GLY A 207 -37.02 -0.01 -10.52
CA GLY A 207 -38.30 0.51 -10.04
C GLY A 207 -39.26 0.90 -11.18
N PRO A 208 -40.58 0.87 -10.96
CA PRO A 208 -41.57 1.25 -11.99
C PRO A 208 -41.50 2.73 -12.39
N LYS A 209 -40.79 3.55 -11.60
CA LYS A 209 -40.47 4.96 -11.86
C LYS A 209 -38.99 5.22 -12.14
N SER A 210 -38.19 4.16 -12.36
CA SER A 210 -36.79 4.30 -12.78
C SER A 210 -36.71 4.57 -14.28
N SER A 211 -35.74 5.39 -14.69
CA SER A 211 -35.44 5.73 -16.07
C SER A 211 -33.92 5.76 -16.29
N ALA A 212 -33.48 5.34 -17.47
CA ALA A 212 -32.07 5.17 -17.80
C ALA A 212 -31.80 5.63 -19.23
N ARG A 213 -30.70 6.34 -19.47
CA ARG A 213 -30.35 6.80 -20.83
C ARG A 213 -28.84 7.03 -20.99
N ILE A 214 -28.32 6.59 -22.14
CA ILE A 214 -27.01 6.99 -22.64
C ILE A 214 -27.19 8.10 -23.68
N ASN A 215 -26.61 9.26 -23.42
CA ASN A 215 -26.54 10.39 -24.34
C ASN A 215 -25.38 11.33 -23.99
N THR A 216 -25.33 12.51 -24.60
CA THR A 216 -24.41 13.55 -24.13
C THR A 216 -24.89 14.14 -22.79
N ASP A 217 -23.94 14.57 -21.96
CA ASP A 217 -24.15 15.24 -20.67
C ASP A 217 -25.25 16.31 -20.74
N ASN A 218 -25.15 17.20 -21.72
CA ASN A 218 -26.07 18.30 -21.96
C ASN A 218 -27.49 17.82 -22.27
N VAL A 219 -27.67 16.66 -22.93
CA VAL A 219 -28.99 16.11 -23.24
C VAL A 219 -29.62 15.43 -22.03
N CYS A 220 -28.88 14.53 -21.35
CA CYS A 220 -29.42 13.81 -20.19
C CYS A 220 -29.73 14.75 -19.01
N ARG A 221 -28.79 15.64 -18.66
CA ARG A 221 -28.95 16.56 -17.52
C ARG A 221 -30.04 17.60 -17.80
N SER A 222 -30.14 18.14 -19.03
CA SER A 222 -31.25 19.04 -19.40
C SER A 222 -32.62 18.35 -19.40
N GLN A 223 -32.70 17.09 -19.86
CA GLN A 223 -33.95 16.32 -19.77
C GLN A 223 -34.38 16.14 -18.31
N PHE A 224 -33.46 15.84 -17.40
CA PHE A 224 -33.77 15.70 -15.98
C PHE A 224 -34.23 17.02 -15.35
N VAL A 225 -33.53 18.14 -15.61
CA VAL A 225 -33.95 19.47 -15.12
C VAL A 225 -35.38 19.80 -15.53
N GLN A 226 -35.72 19.57 -16.80
CA GLN A 226 -37.05 19.85 -17.34
C GLN A 226 -38.12 18.90 -16.79
N ASN A 227 -37.88 17.59 -16.85
CA ASN A 227 -38.92 16.56 -16.74
C ASN A 227 -38.81 15.66 -15.49
N GLY A 228 -37.77 15.82 -14.66
CA GLY A 228 -37.45 14.91 -13.54
C GLY A 228 -37.15 13.47 -13.95
N SER A 229 -36.98 13.21 -15.25
CA SER A 229 -36.98 11.85 -15.81
C SER A 229 -36.23 11.80 -17.15
N LEU A 230 -35.78 10.61 -17.53
CA LEU A 230 -35.03 10.36 -18.77
C LEU A 230 -35.91 9.66 -19.80
N SER A 231 -35.80 10.07 -21.07
CA SER A 231 -36.65 9.54 -22.15
C SER A 231 -35.99 9.58 -23.52
N GLY A 232 -36.45 8.69 -24.41
CA GLY A 232 -35.88 8.51 -25.75
C GLY A 232 -34.80 7.42 -25.80
N ALA A 233 -34.30 7.15 -27.01
CA ALA A 233 -33.34 6.07 -27.23
C ALA A 233 -31.91 6.42 -26.81
N ASN A 234 -31.12 5.37 -26.53
CA ASN A 234 -29.66 5.42 -26.48
C ASN A 234 -29.17 5.65 -27.92
N SER A 235 -28.91 6.91 -28.27
CA SER A 235 -28.88 7.41 -29.66
C SER A 235 -27.57 8.09 -30.06
N VAL A 236 -26.57 8.07 -29.16
CA VAL A 236 -25.21 8.52 -29.44
C VAL A 236 -24.37 7.31 -29.90
N PRO A 237 -23.54 7.44 -30.95
CA PRO A 237 -22.62 6.37 -31.35
C PRO A 237 -21.40 6.30 -30.40
N PRO A 238 -20.71 5.14 -30.32
CA PRO A 238 -19.41 5.03 -29.66
C PRO A 238 -18.43 6.13 -30.07
N GLY A 239 -17.66 6.68 -29.13
CA GLY A 239 -16.84 7.88 -29.35
C GLY A 239 -15.76 8.10 -28.30
N ILE A 240 -15.10 9.26 -28.34
CA ILE A 240 -13.96 9.61 -27.47
C ILE A 240 -14.37 10.11 -26.08
N ILE A 241 -13.48 9.91 -25.10
CA ILE A 241 -13.60 10.37 -23.70
C ILE A 241 -13.38 11.90 -23.59
N ASN A 242 -14.23 12.69 -24.26
CA ASN A 242 -14.12 14.15 -24.33
C ASN A 242 -15.48 14.82 -24.64
N ASN A 243 -15.53 16.15 -24.54
CA ASN A 243 -16.65 17.00 -24.90
C ASN A 243 -17.07 16.79 -26.38
N PRO A 244 -18.36 16.48 -26.68
CA PRO A 244 -19.49 16.34 -25.77
C PRO A 244 -19.47 15.00 -25.03
N PHE A 245 -19.32 15.06 -23.70
CA PHE A 245 -19.13 13.90 -22.84
C PHE A 245 -20.32 12.96 -22.92
N GLN A 246 -20.09 11.69 -23.20
CA GLN A 246 -21.16 10.70 -23.15
C GLN A 246 -21.34 10.23 -21.70
N VAL A 247 -22.58 10.26 -21.23
CA VAL A 247 -22.95 9.96 -19.85
C VAL A 247 -23.91 8.79 -19.76
N PHE A 248 -23.80 8.07 -18.65
CA PHE A 248 -24.48 6.81 -18.37
C PHE A 248 -25.51 7.05 -17.25
N SER A 249 -26.62 7.68 -17.61
CA SER A 249 -27.52 8.36 -16.69
C SER A 249 -28.63 7.47 -16.13
N LEU A 250 -28.81 7.50 -14.81
CA LEU A 250 -29.79 6.72 -14.06
C LEU A 250 -30.61 7.63 -13.13
N ALA A 251 -31.93 7.61 -13.23
CA ALA A 251 -32.83 8.48 -12.48
C ALA A 251 -34.10 7.78 -11.99
N ILE A 252 -34.71 8.32 -10.92
CA ILE A 252 -35.95 7.82 -10.33
C ILE A 252 -36.87 8.96 -9.88
N ASP A 253 -38.16 8.84 -10.17
CA ASP A 253 -39.20 9.66 -9.52
C ASP A 253 -39.67 8.99 -8.23
N LEU A 254 -39.50 9.66 -7.10
CA LEU A 254 -40.02 9.22 -5.80
C LEU A 254 -41.47 9.66 -5.61
N GLY A 255 -41.94 10.61 -6.43
CA GLY A 255 -43.25 11.22 -6.28
C GLY A 255 -43.31 12.13 -5.05
N ASN A 256 -44.42 12.04 -4.33
CA ASN A 256 -44.77 13.00 -3.29
C ASN A 256 -44.45 12.42 -1.91
N ILE A 257 -43.40 12.92 -1.25
CA ILE A 257 -42.84 12.37 -0.01
C ILE A 257 -42.64 13.44 1.07
N THR A 258 -42.74 13.04 2.35
CA THR A 258 -42.20 13.81 3.49
C THR A 258 -40.76 13.38 3.82
N SER A 259 -40.44 12.10 3.63
CA SER A 259 -39.08 11.55 3.70
C SER A 259 -38.92 10.33 2.79
N THR A 260 -37.68 9.98 2.43
CA THR A 260 -37.35 8.67 1.84
C THR A 260 -37.69 7.55 2.83
N SER A 261 -38.36 6.49 2.36
CA SER A 261 -38.71 5.31 3.16
C SER A 261 -37.62 4.24 3.18
N THR A 262 -36.71 4.29 2.20
CA THR A 262 -35.44 3.54 2.11
C THR A 262 -34.46 4.42 1.32
N PRO A 263 -33.13 4.29 1.55
CA PRO A 263 -32.14 5.01 0.76
C PRO A 263 -32.19 4.61 -0.72
N ILE A 264 -32.02 5.59 -1.61
CA ILE A 264 -31.89 5.36 -3.06
C ILE A 264 -30.43 5.06 -3.36
N VAL A 265 -30.14 3.85 -3.84
CA VAL A 265 -28.76 3.34 -3.97
C VAL A 265 -28.36 3.18 -5.43
N TRP A 266 -27.18 3.70 -5.79
CA TRP A 266 -26.45 3.32 -6.99
C TRP A 266 -25.23 2.49 -6.61
N SER A 267 -24.89 1.51 -7.45
CA SER A 267 -23.62 0.78 -7.39
C SER A 267 -22.74 1.19 -8.56
N LEU A 268 -21.51 1.59 -8.26
CA LEU A 268 -20.45 1.90 -9.21
C LEU A 268 -19.35 0.84 -9.07
N GLY A 269 -18.81 0.35 -10.18
CA GLY A 269 -17.67 -0.55 -10.17
C GLY A 269 -16.72 -0.37 -11.34
N VAL A 270 -15.43 -0.51 -11.09
CA VAL A 270 -14.36 -0.46 -12.09
C VAL A 270 -13.76 -1.85 -12.19
N VAL A 271 -14.29 -2.66 -13.11
CA VAL A 271 -14.09 -4.11 -13.14
C VAL A 271 -12.94 -4.47 -14.07
N ARG A 272 -12.01 -5.30 -13.60
CA ARG A 272 -10.91 -5.86 -14.40
C ARG A 272 -11.06 -7.37 -14.45
N ASN A 273 -11.02 -7.97 -15.64
CA ASN A 273 -11.13 -9.43 -15.80
C ASN A 273 -9.84 -10.16 -15.40
N PHE A 274 -8.71 -9.46 -15.39
CA PHE A 274 -7.40 -9.91 -14.95
C PHE A 274 -6.75 -8.74 -14.21
N THR A 275 -6.16 -9.01 -13.04
CA THR A 275 -5.67 -7.96 -12.14
C THR A 275 -4.15 -7.77 -12.26
N MET A 276 -3.42 -8.87 -12.42
CA MET A 276 -1.96 -8.88 -12.43
C MET A 276 -1.42 -9.83 -13.50
N TYR A 277 -0.35 -9.40 -14.16
CA TYR A 277 0.52 -10.25 -14.96
C TYR A 277 1.83 -10.47 -14.18
N SER A 278 2.28 -11.72 -14.08
CA SER A 278 3.51 -12.06 -13.35
C SER A 278 4.38 -13.09 -14.07
N ASN A 279 5.70 -13.01 -13.88
CA ASN A 279 6.70 -13.91 -14.47
C ASN A 279 7.49 -14.71 -13.41
N VAL A 280 6.77 -15.19 -12.39
CA VAL A 280 7.30 -15.83 -11.18
C VAL A 280 8.27 -16.98 -11.48
N GLU A 281 7.92 -17.84 -12.44
CA GLU A 281 8.76 -18.95 -12.89
C GLU A 281 9.49 -18.62 -14.20
N ALA A 282 10.60 -19.32 -14.46
CA ALA A 282 11.54 -18.96 -15.53
C ALA A 282 10.94 -18.90 -16.95
N GLU A 283 9.89 -19.68 -17.23
CA GLU A 283 9.29 -19.84 -18.55
C GLU A 283 7.78 -19.48 -18.59
N ASN A 284 7.11 -19.41 -17.44
CA ASN A 284 5.65 -19.30 -17.35
C ASN A 284 5.17 -17.86 -17.07
N ARG A 285 4.30 -17.36 -17.96
CA ARG A 285 3.55 -16.10 -17.79
C ARG A 285 2.24 -16.41 -17.08
N GLN A 286 2.07 -15.95 -15.84
CA GLN A 286 0.85 -16.19 -15.08
C GLN A 286 -0.09 -14.97 -15.16
N ILE A 287 -1.31 -15.18 -15.65
CA ILE A 287 -2.41 -14.21 -15.55
C ILE A 287 -3.17 -14.52 -14.26
N ARG A 288 -3.39 -13.49 -13.44
CA ARG A 288 -4.10 -13.62 -12.16
C ARG A 288 -5.41 -12.84 -12.17
N TYR A 289 -6.40 -13.38 -11.46
CA TYR A 289 -7.81 -12.98 -11.52
C TYR A 289 -8.28 -12.46 -10.16
N PRO A 290 -9.23 -11.52 -10.08
CA PRO A 290 -9.71 -10.98 -8.81
C PRO A 290 -10.49 -12.06 -8.04
N TYR A 291 -10.23 -12.23 -6.74
CA TYR A 291 -10.68 -13.40 -5.96
C TYR A 291 -12.21 -13.64 -5.98
N TYR A 292 -13.04 -12.61 -6.20
CA TYR A 292 -14.51 -12.71 -6.19
C TYR A 292 -15.07 -13.74 -7.20
N VAL A 293 -14.34 -14.04 -8.28
CA VAL A 293 -14.74 -15.04 -9.29
C VAL A 293 -14.81 -16.47 -8.75
N THR A 294 -14.30 -16.73 -7.55
CA THR A 294 -14.51 -17.97 -6.79
C THR A 294 -15.96 -18.18 -6.35
N ARG A 295 -16.76 -17.11 -6.24
CA ARG A 295 -18.13 -17.15 -5.71
C ARG A 295 -19.19 -16.70 -6.70
N TRP A 296 -18.86 -15.77 -7.61
CA TRP A 296 -19.79 -15.27 -8.64
C TRP A 296 -19.28 -15.61 -10.03
N SER A 297 -20.11 -16.27 -10.85
CA SER A 297 -19.69 -16.85 -12.14
C SER A 297 -19.33 -15.78 -13.17
N ASN A 298 -19.94 -14.60 -13.05
CA ASN A 298 -19.76 -13.46 -13.91
C ASN A 298 -20.02 -12.15 -13.13
N VAL A 299 -19.66 -11.02 -13.74
CA VAL A 299 -19.78 -9.68 -13.16
C VAL A 299 -21.22 -9.24 -12.84
N LEU A 300 -22.23 -9.73 -13.57
CA LEU A 300 -23.64 -9.38 -13.33
C LEU A 300 -24.22 -10.14 -12.13
N ASP A 301 -23.80 -11.39 -11.89
CA ASP A 301 -24.11 -12.11 -10.65
C ASP A 301 -23.54 -11.36 -9.43
N ALA A 302 -22.30 -10.89 -9.56
CA ALA A 302 -21.60 -10.11 -8.52
C ALA A 302 -22.30 -8.77 -8.26
N LEU A 303 -22.82 -8.12 -9.31
CA LEU A 303 -23.58 -6.87 -9.23
C LEU A 303 -24.96 -7.07 -8.59
N ASP A 304 -25.70 -8.13 -8.96
CA ASP A 304 -27.00 -8.48 -8.36
C ASP A 304 -26.88 -9.02 -6.93
N TYR A 305 -25.71 -9.53 -6.54
CA TYR A 305 -25.36 -9.70 -5.14
C TYR A 305 -25.13 -8.34 -4.46
N PHE A 306 -24.17 -7.55 -4.96
CA PHE A 306 -23.69 -6.33 -4.31
C PHE A 306 -24.81 -5.31 -4.09
N ALA A 307 -25.52 -4.91 -5.14
CA ALA A 307 -26.64 -3.96 -5.04
C ALA A 307 -27.78 -4.46 -4.12
N GLY A 308 -27.89 -5.79 -3.90
CA GLY A 308 -28.85 -6.39 -2.98
C GLY A 308 -28.34 -6.59 -1.54
N ASP A 309 -27.04 -6.41 -1.28
CA ASP A 309 -26.41 -6.57 0.04
C ASP A 309 -26.22 -5.24 0.78
N PHE A 310 -26.63 -4.10 0.18
CA PHE A 310 -26.37 -2.75 0.68
C PHE A 310 -26.66 -2.57 2.19
N SER A 311 -27.84 -2.96 2.68
CA SER A 311 -28.19 -2.81 4.10
C SER A 311 -27.23 -3.60 4.98
N ASN A 312 -27.01 -4.88 4.69
CA ASN A 312 -26.11 -5.72 5.48
C ASN A 312 -24.64 -5.24 5.38
N ALA A 313 -24.25 -4.65 4.24
CA ALA A 313 -22.93 -4.08 4.04
C ALA A 313 -22.75 -2.78 4.84
N LEU A 314 -23.79 -1.94 4.93
CA LEU A 314 -23.86 -0.75 5.76
C LEU A 314 -23.83 -1.09 7.27
N ASP A 315 -24.52 -2.17 7.68
CA ASP A 315 -24.48 -2.69 9.05
C ASP A 315 -23.07 -3.17 9.43
N ARG A 316 -22.42 -3.96 8.55
CA ARG A 316 -21.04 -4.44 8.75
C ARG A 316 -20.03 -3.29 8.76
N ALA A 317 -20.20 -2.33 7.85
CA ALA A 317 -19.40 -1.11 7.75
C ALA A 317 -19.49 -0.26 9.03
N SER A 318 -20.71 0.07 9.48
CA SER A 318 -20.95 0.86 10.69
C SER A 318 -20.47 0.14 11.95
N SER A 319 -20.57 -1.19 12.00
CA SER A 319 -20.00 -2.01 13.08
C SER A 319 -18.46 -1.97 13.09
N LEU A 320 -17.82 -1.97 11.93
CA LEU A 320 -16.37 -1.87 11.79
C LEU A 320 -15.86 -0.46 12.14
N ASP A 321 -16.53 0.58 11.63
CA ASP A 321 -16.25 1.98 11.97
C ASP A 321 -16.32 2.20 13.49
N SER A 322 -17.38 1.69 14.13
CA SER A 322 -17.56 1.74 15.58
C SER A 322 -16.45 0.99 16.33
N GLN A 323 -16.00 -0.17 15.83
CA GLN A 323 -14.90 -0.92 16.44
C GLN A 323 -13.58 -0.17 16.35
N LEU A 324 -13.23 0.41 15.20
CA LEU A 324 -11.99 1.17 15.05
C LEU A 324 -12.01 2.44 15.89
N SER A 325 -13.09 3.21 15.85
CA SER A 325 -13.20 4.48 16.57
C SER A 325 -13.12 4.27 18.09
N ASN A 326 -13.82 3.26 18.64
CA ASN A 326 -13.74 2.90 20.06
C ASN A 326 -12.36 2.36 20.49
N ALA A 327 -11.58 1.78 19.57
CA ALA A 327 -10.22 1.32 19.87
C ALA A 327 -9.19 2.46 19.77
N ALA A 328 -9.33 3.35 18.79
CA ALA A 328 -8.39 4.42 18.53
C ALA A 328 -8.56 5.63 19.46
N ASN A 329 -9.78 5.95 19.89
CA ASN A 329 -10.05 7.00 20.89
C ASN A 329 -9.44 6.70 22.29
N GLN A 330 -8.97 5.47 22.54
CA GLN A 330 -8.20 5.14 23.75
C GLN A 330 -6.78 5.74 23.74
N PHE A 331 -6.33 6.22 22.57
CA PHE A 331 -5.07 6.95 22.41
C PHE A 331 -5.34 8.45 22.42
N SER A 332 -6.00 8.98 21.39
CA SER A 332 -6.45 10.39 21.28
C SER A 332 -7.32 10.62 20.03
N ASP A 333 -8.16 11.66 20.02
CA ASP A 333 -9.00 12.10 18.89
C ASP A 333 -8.20 12.37 17.60
N ASN A 334 -6.91 12.70 17.73
CA ASN A 334 -6.01 12.88 16.59
C ASN A 334 -5.55 11.55 16.00
N TYR A 335 -5.41 10.51 16.82
CA TYR A 335 -5.08 9.16 16.37
C TYR A 335 -6.28 8.47 15.69
N GLU A 336 -7.49 8.61 16.25
CA GLU A 336 -8.72 8.08 15.66
C GLU A 336 -8.96 8.62 14.24
N TYR A 337 -8.89 9.94 14.09
CA TYR A 337 -9.04 10.64 12.81
C TYR A 337 -8.11 10.09 11.73
N LEU A 338 -6.84 9.84 12.08
CA LEU A 338 -5.81 9.33 11.17
C LEU A 338 -6.03 7.85 10.83
N ALA A 339 -6.40 7.02 11.81
CA ALA A 339 -6.70 5.61 11.60
C ALA A 339 -7.95 5.42 10.71
N SER A 340 -9.01 6.19 10.96
CA SER A 340 -10.23 6.20 10.15
C SER A 340 -9.96 6.67 8.71
N LEU A 341 -9.17 7.74 8.51
CA LEU A 341 -8.83 8.21 7.15
C LEU A 341 -7.92 7.23 6.38
N ALA A 342 -6.96 6.58 7.07
CA ALA A 342 -6.00 5.67 6.43
C ALA A 342 -6.62 4.36 5.91
N MET A 343 -7.77 3.96 6.45
CA MET A 343 -8.29 2.60 6.26
C MET A 343 -8.62 2.29 4.79
N ARG A 344 -9.43 3.13 4.12
CA ARG A 344 -9.79 2.97 2.70
C ARG A 344 -8.56 3.03 1.79
N GLN A 345 -7.68 4.00 2.03
CA GLN A 345 -6.45 4.19 1.27
C GLN A 345 -5.51 2.98 1.33
N THR A 346 -5.35 2.37 2.51
CA THR A 346 -4.43 1.24 2.69
C THR A 346 -4.92 -0.02 1.98
N ILE A 347 -6.15 -0.48 2.26
CA ILE A 347 -6.67 -1.71 1.64
C ILE A 347 -6.99 -1.53 0.16
N GLY A 348 -7.49 -0.36 -0.24
CA GLY A 348 -7.82 -0.01 -1.62
C GLY A 348 -6.61 0.20 -2.53
N SER A 349 -5.38 0.13 -1.99
CA SER A 349 -4.16 0.05 -2.78
C SER A 349 -3.76 -1.39 -3.14
N THR A 350 -4.63 -2.38 -2.88
CA THR A 350 -4.37 -3.80 -3.11
C THR A 350 -5.45 -4.48 -3.96
N GLU A 351 -5.07 -5.53 -4.69
CA GLU A 351 -5.99 -6.48 -5.32
C GLU A 351 -5.67 -7.91 -4.81
N VAL A 352 -6.67 -8.61 -4.26
CA VAL A 352 -6.55 -10.02 -3.84
C VAL A 352 -6.84 -10.91 -5.04
N THR A 353 -5.93 -11.84 -5.35
CA THR A 353 -5.92 -12.57 -6.61
C THR A 353 -5.77 -14.08 -6.46
N ILE A 354 -6.24 -14.80 -7.48
CA ILE A 354 -6.08 -16.25 -7.65
C ILE A 354 -5.52 -16.57 -9.04
N SER A 355 -4.99 -17.78 -9.20
CA SER A 355 -4.67 -18.37 -10.50
C SER A 355 -5.72 -19.37 -10.97
N LYS A 356 -5.52 -19.94 -12.16
CA LYS A 356 -6.20 -21.16 -12.61
C LYS A 356 -5.24 -22.34 -12.52
N GLY A 357 -5.78 -23.51 -12.19
CA GLY A 357 -5.09 -24.79 -12.32
C GLY A 357 -4.94 -25.21 -13.79
N ASN A 358 -4.15 -26.26 -14.04
CA ASN A 358 -3.95 -26.84 -15.37
C ASN A 358 -5.24 -27.46 -15.98
N ASP A 359 -6.26 -27.67 -15.14
CA ASP A 359 -7.62 -28.09 -15.50
C ASP A 359 -8.54 -26.91 -15.91
N GLY A 360 -8.06 -25.67 -15.77
CA GLY A 360 -8.81 -24.44 -16.02
C GLY A 360 -9.71 -23.99 -14.87
N ASN A 361 -9.77 -24.72 -13.75
CA ASN A 361 -10.54 -24.34 -12.56
C ASN A 361 -9.80 -23.31 -11.72
N TRP A 362 -10.51 -22.63 -10.80
CA TRP A 362 -9.91 -21.66 -9.89
C TRP A 362 -9.05 -22.34 -8.82
N ASN A 363 -7.77 -21.99 -8.74
CA ASN A 363 -6.90 -22.50 -7.69
C ASN A 363 -7.06 -21.67 -6.41
N THR A 364 -7.99 -22.06 -5.56
CA THR A 364 -8.28 -21.39 -4.28
C THR A 364 -7.20 -21.56 -3.21
N SER A 365 -6.16 -22.36 -3.46
CA SER A 365 -4.98 -22.48 -2.58
C SER A 365 -3.84 -21.53 -2.95
N ASP A 366 -3.82 -21.04 -4.20
CA ASP A 366 -2.85 -20.08 -4.71
C ASP A 366 -3.44 -18.66 -4.59
N ILE A 367 -3.38 -18.12 -3.37
CA ILE A 367 -3.88 -16.79 -3.02
C ILE A 367 -2.70 -15.83 -2.93
N GLN A 368 -2.71 -14.79 -3.77
CA GLN A 368 -1.69 -13.74 -3.78
C GLN A 368 -2.33 -12.36 -3.83
N THR A 369 -1.85 -11.44 -3.00
CA THR A 369 -2.31 -10.05 -2.98
C THR A 369 -1.24 -9.15 -3.57
N PHE A 370 -1.62 -8.32 -4.52
CA PHE A 370 -0.72 -7.36 -5.16
C PHE A 370 -1.06 -5.94 -4.76
N MET A 371 -0.05 -5.20 -4.31
CA MET A 371 -0.14 -3.79 -3.92
C MET A 371 0.45 -2.89 -5.01
N LYS A 372 -0.27 -1.79 -5.31
CA LYS A 372 0.29 -0.64 -6.04
C LYS A 372 0.72 0.40 -5.02
N ASP A 373 1.96 0.85 -5.11
CA ASP A 373 2.39 2.07 -4.41
C ASP A 373 1.85 3.32 -5.14
N VAL A 374 0.54 3.57 -4.95
CA VAL A 374 -0.16 4.77 -5.44
C VAL A 374 0.41 6.04 -4.82
N GLY A 375 0.23 7.19 -5.49
CA GLY A 375 0.71 8.49 -4.99
C GLY A 375 2.21 8.72 -5.08
N SER A 376 3.01 7.68 -5.35
CA SER A 376 4.47 7.67 -5.25
C SER A 376 5.13 6.92 -6.40
N SER A 377 5.66 5.71 -6.18
CA SER A 377 6.55 5.06 -7.14
C SER A 377 5.83 4.24 -8.20
N ARG A 378 4.56 3.86 -7.95
CA ARG A 378 3.72 2.99 -8.80
C ARG A 378 4.27 1.58 -9.00
N ARG A 379 5.27 1.20 -8.19
CA ARG A 379 5.88 -0.13 -8.15
C ARG A 379 4.92 -1.18 -7.60
N VAL A 380 5.18 -2.44 -7.93
CA VAL A 380 4.39 -3.60 -7.46
C VAL A 380 5.01 -4.18 -6.20
N ASN A 381 4.20 -4.39 -5.14
CA ASN A 381 4.60 -4.89 -3.82
C ASN A 381 5.95 -4.34 -3.29
N PRO A 382 6.14 -3.01 -3.14
CA PRO A 382 7.42 -2.48 -2.65
C PRO A 382 7.64 -2.85 -1.19
N VAL A 383 8.80 -3.44 -0.90
CA VAL A 383 9.06 -4.09 0.38
C VAL A 383 9.04 -3.10 1.56
N GLU A 384 9.48 -1.87 1.36
CA GLU A 384 9.38 -0.83 2.38
C GLU A 384 7.95 -0.33 2.60
N VAL A 385 7.10 -0.29 1.56
CA VAL A 385 5.70 0.13 1.67
C VAL A 385 4.82 -0.98 2.25
N LEU A 386 5.17 -2.25 2.02
CA LEU A 386 4.61 -3.38 2.77
C LEU A 386 5.01 -3.34 4.24
N PHE A 387 6.24 -2.91 4.57
CA PHE A 387 6.66 -2.73 5.96
C PHE A 387 5.93 -1.55 6.63
N ASP A 388 5.85 -0.40 5.97
CA ASP A 388 5.12 0.77 6.46
C ASP A 388 3.61 0.46 6.65
N SER A 389 3.01 -0.34 5.76
CA SER A 389 1.60 -0.75 5.86
C SER A 389 1.33 -1.98 6.75
N LEU A 390 2.36 -2.67 7.24
CA LEU A 390 2.27 -3.88 8.07
C LEU A 390 1.28 -3.77 9.27
N PRO A 391 1.22 -2.66 10.04
CA PRO A 391 0.36 -2.59 11.22
C PRO A 391 -1.12 -2.74 10.89
N PHE A 392 -1.57 -2.14 9.79
CA PHE A 392 -2.94 -2.26 9.31
C PHE A 392 -3.32 -3.72 9.06
N PHE A 393 -2.47 -4.45 8.32
CA PHE A 393 -2.75 -5.85 8.01
C PHE A 393 -2.67 -6.75 9.25
N LEU A 394 -1.69 -6.54 10.14
CA LEU A 394 -1.60 -7.30 11.40
C LEU A 394 -2.83 -7.10 12.31
N TYR A 395 -3.36 -5.87 12.38
CA TYR A 395 -4.55 -5.56 13.17
C TYR A 395 -5.86 -6.06 12.52
N MET A 396 -5.99 -5.92 11.20
CA MET A 396 -7.25 -6.16 10.49
C MET A 396 -7.47 -7.61 10.06
N ASN A 397 -6.46 -8.24 9.45
CA ASN A 397 -6.42 -9.68 9.17
C ASN A 397 -4.96 -10.08 8.86
N PRO A 398 -4.20 -10.60 9.83
CA PRO A 398 -2.76 -10.86 9.65
C PRO A 398 -2.45 -11.84 8.51
N SER A 399 -3.41 -12.67 8.08
CA SER A 399 -3.29 -13.55 6.90
C SER A 399 -2.95 -12.77 5.60
N TYR A 400 -3.33 -11.49 5.50
CA TYR A 400 -2.98 -10.65 4.36
C TYR A 400 -1.48 -10.42 4.23
N CYS A 401 -0.74 -10.41 5.35
CA CYS A 401 0.72 -10.33 5.31
C CYS A 401 1.29 -11.54 4.54
N GLY A 402 0.74 -12.74 4.75
CA GLY A 402 1.08 -13.93 3.98
C GLY A 402 0.81 -13.76 2.49
N TYR A 403 -0.39 -13.33 2.11
CA TYR A 403 -0.76 -13.13 0.69
C TYR A 403 0.04 -12.03 -0.02
N LEU A 404 0.46 -10.98 0.69
CA LEU A 404 1.30 -9.88 0.17
C LEU A 404 2.78 -10.29 0.01
N LEU A 405 3.28 -11.14 0.90
CA LEU A 405 4.66 -11.65 0.86
C LEU A 405 4.84 -12.81 -0.11
N SER A 406 3.81 -13.63 -0.36
CA SER A 406 3.87 -14.82 -1.24
C SER A 406 4.48 -14.54 -2.63
N PRO A 407 4.01 -13.56 -3.43
CA PRO A 407 4.58 -13.33 -4.76
C PRO A 407 6.02 -12.79 -4.71
N LEU A 408 6.39 -12.04 -3.65
CA LEU A 408 7.78 -11.62 -3.40
C LEU A 408 8.70 -12.81 -3.10
N PHE A 409 8.22 -13.78 -2.31
CA PHE A 409 8.98 -14.99 -1.99
C PHE A 409 9.17 -15.89 -3.20
N GLU A 410 8.12 -16.12 -3.98
CA GLU A 410 8.20 -17.00 -5.15
C GLU A 410 9.13 -16.42 -6.22
N PHE A 411 9.03 -15.11 -6.53
CA PHE A 411 9.96 -14.44 -7.44
C PHE A 411 11.43 -14.57 -6.98
N GLN A 412 11.71 -14.35 -5.70
CA GLN A 412 13.08 -14.38 -5.16
C GLN A 412 13.62 -15.79 -4.86
N THR A 413 12.76 -16.82 -4.85
CA THR A 413 13.17 -18.24 -4.80
C THR A 413 13.47 -18.77 -6.20
N SER A 414 12.96 -18.10 -7.24
CA SER A 414 13.28 -18.42 -8.63
C SER A 414 14.73 -18.04 -9.00
N ARG A 415 15.23 -18.58 -10.12
CA ARG A 415 16.53 -18.19 -10.70
C ARG A 415 16.58 -16.76 -11.27
N ARG A 416 15.54 -15.94 -11.08
CA ARG A 416 15.44 -14.55 -11.58
C ARG A 416 16.03 -13.51 -10.62
N TRP A 417 16.48 -13.92 -9.43
CA TRP A 417 17.12 -13.05 -8.45
C TRP A 417 18.38 -13.71 -7.89
N SER A 418 19.56 -13.17 -8.21
CA SER A 418 20.86 -13.70 -7.76
C SER A 418 21.54 -12.87 -6.68
N GLN A 419 20.93 -11.77 -6.23
CA GLN A 419 21.51 -10.92 -5.19
C GLN A 419 21.45 -11.60 -3.81
N PRO A 420 22.48 -11.42 -2.95
CA PRO A 420 22.51 -12.02 -1.60
C PRO A 420 21.56 -11.34 -0.58
N TYR A 421 20.85 -10.29 -1.00
CA TYR A 421 19.89 -9.51 -0.23
C TYR A 421 18.51 -9.52 -0.90
N ALA A 422 17.46 -9.16 -0.17
CA ALA A 422 16.10 -9.13 -0.70
C ALA A 422 15.92 -8.03 -1.78
N ALA A 423 15.18 -8.37 -2.83
CA ALA A 423 14.64 -7.44 -3.80
C ALA A 423 13.69 -6.43 -3.14
N ARG A 424 13.65 -5.22 -3.70
CA ARG A 424 12.86 -4.09 -3.17
C ARG A 424 11.42 -3.98 -3.70
N ASP A 425 11.07 -4.69 -4.77
CA ASP A 425 9.75 -4.68 -5.43
C ASP A 425 9.57 -5.91 -6.35
N LEU A 426 8.43 -6.01 -7.04
CA LEU A 426 8.13 -7.00 -8.08
C LEU A 426 8.10 -6.44 -9.51
N GLY A 427 8.38 -5.14 -9.68
CA GLY A 427 8.29 -4.46 -10.97
C GLY A 427 8.09 -2.95 -10.81
N SER A 428 8.62 -2.18 -11.76
CA SER A 428 8.60 -0.72 -11.76
C SER A 428 7.26 -0.08 -12.14
N SER A 429 6.25 -0.87 -12.53
CA SER A 429 4.96 -0.37 -13.02
C SER A 429 3.84 -1.39 -12.80
N TYR A 430 2.97 -1.11 -11.84
CA TYR A 430 1.67 -1.78 -11.72
C TYR A 430 0.85 -1.58 -13.01
N PRO A 431 0.04 -2.56 -13.46
CA PRO A 431 -0.23 -3.90 -12.91
C PRO A 431 0.67 -5.02 -13.48
N ASN A 432 1.97 -4.77 -13.65
CA ASN A 432 2.90 -5.71 -14.28
C ASN A 432 4.07 -6.10 -13.35
N ALA A 433 3.99 -7.30 -12.77
CA ALA A 433 5.01 -7.90 -11.92
C ALA A 433 6.10 -8.60 -12.76
N THR A 434 6.92 -7.82 -13.47
CA THR A 434 8.03 -8.33 -14.29
C THR A 434 9.39 -7.73 -13.92
N LEU A 435 9.85 -7.93 -12.68
CA LEU A 435 11.20 -7.55 -12.32
C LEU A 435 12.27 -8.37 -13.08
N THR A 436 13.44 -7.75 -13.21
CA THR A 436 14.68 -8.31 -13.75
C THR A 436 15.79 -8.11 -12.73
N ASP A 437 16.78 -9.00 -12.71
CA ASP A 437 17.83 -9.06 -11.69
C ASP A 437 18.69 -7.78 -11.68
N THR A 438 18.29 -6.81 -10.85
CA THR A 438 18.81 -5.43 -10.85
C THR A 438 19.34 -5.11 -9.46
N PRO A 439 20.67 -5.08 -9.26
CA PRO A 439 21.28 -4.74 -7.98
C PRO A 439 20.84 -3.36 -7.46
N HIS A 440 20.66 -3.22 -6.15
CA HIS A 440 20.30 -1.96 -5.50
C HIS A 440 21.02 -1.74 -4.16
N LYS A 441 21.03 -0.49 -3.69
CA LYS A 441 21.71 -0.05 -2.46
C LYS A 441 20.87 -0.21 -1.19
N GLU A 442 19.69 -0.82 -1.31
CA GLU A 442 18.71 -0.93 -0.22
C GLU A 442 18.80 -2.29 0.51
N GLY A 443 19.86 -3.07 0.27
CA GLY A 443 19.95 -4.49 0.66
C GLY A 443 19.77 -4.75 2.16
N ILE A 444 20.29 -3.89 3.05
CA ILE A 444 20.04 -4.00 4.50
C ILE A 444 18.58 -3.70 4.83
N ASP A 445 18.01 -2.63 4.27
CA ASP A 445 16.65 -2.17 4.60
C ASP A 445 15.62 -3.22 4.18
N GLN A 446 15.68 -3.65 2.92
CA GLN A 446 14.71 -4.59 2.34
C GLN A 446 14.84 -6.00 2.90
N SER A 447 16.06 -6.48 3.17
CA SER A 447 16.27 -7.79 3.85
C SER A 447 15.73 -7.76 5.29
N GLY A 448 15.97 -6.66 6.02
CA GLY A 448 15.43 -6.45 7.36
C GLY A 448 13.90 -6.37 7.35
N ASN A 449 13.33 -5.60 6.43
CA ASN A 449 11.88 -5.48 6.21
C ASN A 449 11.24 -6.86 5.95
N MET A 450 11.76 -7.64 4.99
CA MET A 450 11.27 -8.99 4.69
C MET A 450 11.33 -9.92 5.92
N LEU A 451 12.46 -9.96 6.63
CA LEU A 451 12.63 -10.81 7.82
C LEU A 451 11.68 -10.44 8.96
N ILE A 452 11.51 -9.13 9.23
CA ILE A 452 10.61 -8.61 10.26
C ILE A 452 9.15 -8.89 9.90
N MET A 453 8.71 -8.58 8.68
CA MET A 453 7.33 -8.83 8.22
C MET A 453 6.98 -10.32 8.27
N THR A 454 7.89 -11.17 7.84
CA THR A 454 7.66 -12.63 7.76
C THR A 454 7.61 -13.26 9.15
N PHE A 455 8.49 -12.83 10.07
CA PHE A 455 8.44 -13.29 11.46
C PHE A 455 7.21 -12.75 12.21
N ALA A 456 6.81 -11.50 11.96
CA ALA A 456 5.58 -10.92 12.51
C ALA A 456 4.33 -11.69 12.04
N HIS A 457 4.23 -11.98 10.74
CA HIS A 457 3.17 -12.82 10.17
C HIS A 457 3.07 -14.18 10.88
N ALA A 458 4.17 -14.93 10.91
CA ALA A 458 4.19 -16.27 11.49
C ALA A 458 3.90 -16.26 13.00
N SER A 459 4.45 -15.29 13.75
CA SER A 459 4.22 -15.16 15.20
C SER A 459 2.77 -14.85 15.54
N VAL A 460 2.11 -14.00 14.74
CA VAL A 460 0.71 -13.60 14.97
C VAL A 460 -0.26 -14.67 14.53
N THR A 461 -0.14 -15.18 13.30
CA THR A 461 -1.07 -16.20 12.75
C THR A 461 -0.83 -17.61 13.29
N GLY A 462 0.40 -17.93 13.68
CA GLY A 462 0.86 -19.30 13.90
C GLY A 462 1.18 -20.07 12.62
N ASP A 463 0.91 -19.50 11.43
CA ASP A 463 1.20 -20.14 10.15
C ASP A 463 2.71 -20.16 9.86
N LYS A 464 3.22 -21.36 9.60
CA LYS A 464 4.63 -21.61 9.31
C LYS A 464 4.89 -21.86 7.82
N SER A 465 3.88 -21.76 6.95
CA SER A 465 3.97 -22.09 5.52
C SER A 465 5.14 -21.40 4.82
N LEU A 466 5.18 -20.06 4.84
CA LEU A 466 6.22 -19.26 4.18
C LEU A 466 7.60 -19.47 4.80
N ILE A 467 7.71 -19.45 6.14
CA ILE A 467 9.00 -19.62 6.81
C ILE A 467 9.59 -21.02 6.61
N THR A 468 8.74 -22.06 6.45
CA THR A 468 9.19 -23.42 6.13
C THR A 468 9.62 -23.52 4.67
N ARG A 469 8.83 -22.97 3.74
CA ARG A 469 9.08 -23.06 2.29
C ARG A 469 10.30 -22.25 1.84
N HIS A 470 10.59 -21.12 2.49
CA HIS A 470 11.63 -20.16 2.07
C HIS A 470 12.77 -20.00 3.10
N TYR A 471 12.98 -21.00 3.97
CA TYR A 471 13.94 -20.91 5.09
C TYR A 471 15.36 -20.55 4.65
N ASP A 472 15.89 -21.21 3.61
CA ASP A 472 17.26 -20.98 3.14
C ASP A 472 17.44 -19.61 2.49
N LEU A 473 16.40 -19.07 1.84
CA LEU A 473 16.38 -17.72 1.27
C LEU A 473 16.43 -16.68 2.39
N LEU A 474 15.60 -16.85 3.43
CA LEU A 474 15.61 -16.03 4.64
C LEU A 474 16.97 -16.10 5.36
N LYS A 475 17.57 -17.29 5.42
CA LYS A 475 18.91 -17.51 5.99
C LYS A 475 20.00 -16.80 5.20
N ASN A 476 19.96 -16.84 3.87
CA ASN A 476 20.92 -16.17 3.01
C ASN A 476 20.88 -14.64 3.15
N TRP A 477 19.67 -14.06 3.14
CA TRP A 477 19.50 -12.63 3.46
C TRP A 477 19.98 -12.27 4.86
N THR A 478 19.80 -13.18 5.83
CA THR A 478 20.31 -12.97 7.19
C THR A 478 21.83 -13.00 7.24
N ASN A 479 22.50 -13.88 6.49
CA ASN A 479 23.96 -13.90 6.40
C ASN A 479 24.49 -12.58 5.79
N TYR A 480 23.85 -12.06 4.74
CA TYR A 480 24.15 -10.71 4.23
C TYR A 480 23.96 -9.63 5.30
N LEU A 481 22.90 -9.71 6.12
CA LEU A 481 22.74 -8.79 7.24
C LEU A 481 23.85 -8.92 8.30
N VAL A 482 24.35 -10.13 8.58
CA VAL A 482 25.50 -10.31 9.49
C VAL A 482 26.72 -9.54 8.95
N ASP A 483 27.07 -9.72 7.68
CA ASP A 483 28.27 -9.12 7.09
C ASP A 483 28.19 -7.59 6.95
N HIS A 484 26.98 -7.01 6.85
CA HIS A 484 26.80 -5.59 6.50
C HIS A 484 26.11 -4.70 7.56
N SER A 485 25.35 -5.23 8.52
CA SER A 485 24.51 -4.38 9.41
C SER A 485 25.30 -3.39 10.28
N MET A 486 26.48 -3.77 10.77
CA MET A 486 27.31 -2.90 11.62
C MET A 486 28.21 -1.94 10.83
N ASN A 487 28.26 -2.06 9.50
CA ASN A 487 29.08 -1.21 8.63
C ASN A 487 28.33 -0.91 7.30
N PRO A 488 27.24 -0.11 7.33
CA PRO A 488 26.39 0.14 6.17
C PRO A 488 27.07 1.11 5.17
N VAL A 489 28.07 0.58 4.44
CA VAL A 489 28.79 1.29 3.37
C VAL A 489 28.02 1.15 2.06
N ASN A 490 27.82 2.27 1.34
CA ASN A 490 27.08 2.29 0.07
C ASN A 490 25.65 1.70 0.17
N GLN A 491 25.03 1.80 1.35
CA GLN A 491 23.66 1.38 1.62
C GLN A 491 22.74 2.57 1.90
N SER A 492 21.45 2.42 1.63
CA SER A 492 20.43 3.47 1.72
C SER A 492 19.10 2.96 2.27
N SER A 493 18.48 3.71 3.18
CA SER A 493 17.04 3.58 3.43
C SER A 493 16.26 4.29 2.32
N PRO A 494 15.17 3.69 1.80
CA PRO A 494 14.32 4.32 0.79
C PRO A 494 13.87 5.72 1.19
N GLY A 495 13.89 6.67 0.24
CA GLY A 495 13.49 8.06 0.49
C GLY A 495 14.47 8.96 1.25
N LEU A 496 15.54 8.41 1.87
CA LEU A 496 16.66 9.21 2.43
C LEU A 496 17.94 9.17 1.60
N GLY A 497 18.13 8.13 0.79
CA GLY A 497 19.36 7.94 0.01
C GLY A 497 20.48 7.29 0.82
N VAL A 498 21.70 7.33 0.31
CA VAL A 498 22.87 6.68 0.94
C VAL A 498 23.34 7.52 2.13
N LEU A 499 23.32 6.92 3.32
CA LEU A 499 23.79 7.55 4.56
C LEU A 499 24.77 6.60 5.26
N SER A 500 26.07 6.85 5.04
CA SER A 500 27.17 6.05 5.61
C SER A 500 27.05 5.97 7.13
N ASN A 501 27.19 4.77 7.70
CA ASN A 501 27.06 4.53 9.15
C ASN A 501 25.68 4.92 9.72
N SER A 502 24.60 4.86 8.93
CA SER A 502 23.25 5.20 9.41
C SER A 502 22.79 4.31 10.56
N THR A 503 22.49 4.95 11.68
CA THR A 503 22.09 4.32 12.94
C THR A 503 20.78 3.53 12.82
N ASN A 504 19.76 4.11 12.19
CA ASN A 504 18.46 3.45 12.00
C ASN A 504 18.56 2.26 11.04
N LEU A 505 19.32 2.40 9.94
CA LEU A 505 19.49 1.32 8.96
C LEU A 505 20.24 0.12 9.57
N SER A 506 21.26 0.39 10.40
CA SER A 506 21.92 -0.66 11.18
C SER A 506 20.96 -1.40 12.11
N LEU A 507 20.10 -0.67 12.85
CA LEU A 507 19.10 -1.27 13.73
C LEU A 507 18.08 -2.13 12.97
N LYS A 508 17.66 -1.73 11.76
CA LYS A 508 16.81 -2.56 10.89
C LYS A 508 17.48 -3.92 10.61
N GLY A 509 18.77 -3.91 10.30
CA GLY A 509 19.56 -5.12 10.07
C GLY A 509 19.66 -6.01 11.31
N ILE A 510 19.95 -5.44 12.48
CA ILE A 510 19.98 -6.15 13.77
C ILE A 510 18.63 -6.82 14.07
N LEU A 511 17.51 -6.11 13.84
CA LEU A 511 16.16 -6.63 14.03
C LEU A 511 15.78 -7.69 12.98
N GLY A 512 16.32 -7.62 11.77
CA GLY A 512 16.24 -8.70 10.77
C GLY A 512 16.95 -9.98 11.24
N ILE A 513 18.19 -9.88 11.73
CA ILE A 513 18.95 -11.01 12.30
C ILE A 513 18.22 -11.60 13.51
N LYS A 514 17.69 -10.75 14.38
CA LYS A 514 16.87 -11.18 15.54
C LYS A 514 15.60 -11.89 15.08
N SER A 515 14.93 -11.40 14.03
CA SER A 515 13.75 -12.04 13.43
C SER A 515 14.08 -13.44 12.87
N MET A 516 15.23 -13.62 12.22
CA MET A 516 15.68 -14.94 11.77
C MET A 516 15.93 -15.93 12.91
N SER A 517 16.43 -15.45 14.07
CA SER A 517 16.48 -16.28 15.28
C SER A 517 15.08 -16.73 15.70
N GLY A 518 14.07 -15.85 15.63
CA GLY A 518 12.69 -16.19 15.97
C GLY A 518 12.09 -17.22 15.00
N ILE A 519 12.27 -17.00 13.69
CA ILE A 519 11.89 -17.95 12.63
C ILE A 519 12.53 -19.33 12.88
N SER A 520 13.82 -19.36 13.22
CA SER A 520 14.56 -20.60 13.51
C SER A 520 14.05 -21.31 14.77
N GLN A 521 13.65 -20.56 15.81
CA GLN A 521 12.98 -21.13 16.99
C GLN A 521 11.62 -21.74 16.64
N MET A 522 10.81 -21.06 15.83
CA MET A 522 9.50 -21.56 15.39
C MET A 522 9.59 -22.85 14.58
N LEU A 523 10.71 -23.09 13.90
CA LEU A 523 11.01 -24.30 13.12
C LEU A 523 11.93 -25.29 13.87
N GLN A 524 12.15 -25.08 15.17
CA GLN A 524 12.96 -25.93 16.05
C GLN A 524 14.45 -26.08 15.65
N ASN A 525 14.96 -25.24 14.75
CA ASN A 525 16.38 -25.18 14.40
C ASN A 525 17.16 -24.40 15.47
N SER A 526 17.48 -25.10 16.57
CA SER A 526 18.15 -24.51 17.74
C SER A 526 19.55 -23.96 17.44
N ASN A 527 20.24 -24.50 16.43
CA ASN A 527 21.60 -24.07 16.06
C ASN A 527 21.58 -22.67 15.44
N ASP A 528 20.79 -22.48 14.39
CA ASP A 528 20.66 -21.19 13.72
C ASP A 528 19.98 -20.15 14.64
N ALA A 529 19.00 -20.58 15.45
CA ALA A 529 18.41 -19.74 16.50
C ALA A 529 19.46 -19.20 17.49
N GLY A 530 20.29 -20.08 18.05
CA GLY A 530 21.35 -19.69 18.99
C GLY A 530 22.45 -18.83 18.35
N TYR A 531 22.79 -19.12 17.08
CA TYR A 531 23.77 -18.35 16.31
C TYR A 531 23.28 -16.91 16.04
N PHE A 532 22.12 -16.76 15.41
CA PHE A 532 21.58 -15.45 15.05
C PHE A 532 21.17 -14.62 16.28
N SER A 533 20.61 -15.24 17.35
CA SER A 533 20.33 -14.47 18.57
C SER A 533 21.59 -13.93 19.23
N ARG A 534 22.70 -14.69 19.21
CA ARG A 534 23.98 -14.22 19.77
C ARG A 534 24.52 -13.03 18.98
N ILE A 535 24.52 -13.11 17.65
CA ILE A 535 24.98 -12.00 16.80
C ILE A 535 24.10 -10.76 17.00
N ALA A 536 22.77 -10.91 16.98
CA ALA A 536 21.86 -9.79 17.23
C ALA A 536 22.11 -9.12 18.59
N SER A 537 22.34 -9.88 19.67
CA SER A 537 22.68 -9.33 20.99
C SER A 537 24.07 -8.68 21.03
N THR A 538 25.09 -9.23 20.36
CA THR A 538 26.40 -8.59 20.25
C THR A 538 26.31 -7.26 19.49
N TYR A 539 25.59 -7.24 18.35
CA TYR A 539 25.40 -6.03 17.56
C TYR A 539 24.52 -5.01 18.27
N ALA A 540 23.52 -5.41 19.05
CA ALA A 540 22.74 -4.51 19.90
C ALA A 540 23.61 -3.76 20.92
N GLY A 541 24.51 -4.47 21.62
CA GLY A 541 25.46 -3.85 22.55
C GLY A 541 26.46 -2.93 21.87
N SER A 542 26.98 -3.32 20.69
CA SER A 542 27.83 -2.45 19.88
C SER A 542 27.08 -1.21 19.41
N TRP A 543 25.85 -1.37 18.90
CA TRP A 543 24.97 -0.30 18.46
C TRP A 543 24.72 0.70 19.59
N HIS A 544 24.26 0.25 20.77
CA HIS A 544 24.04 1.11 21.95
C HIS A 544 25.26 2.03 22.20
N SER A 545 26.47 1.49 22.15
CA SER A 545 27.71 2.24 22.43
C SER A 545 28.14 3.28 21.38
N ILE A 546 27.55 3.30 20.18
CA ILE A 546 27.93 4.22 19.07
C ILE A 546 26.75 4.92 18.38
N ALA A 547 25.51 4.51 18.67
CA ALA A 547 24.26 4.99 18.09
C ALA A 547 23.59 6.10 18.91
N LEU A 548 23.90 6.17 20.20
CA LEU A 548 23.32 7.11 21.15
C LEU A 548 24.33 8.21 21.51
N THR A 549 23.84 9.36 21.95
CA THR A 549 24.69 10.41 22.54
C THR A 549 25.47 9.88 23.76
N PRO A 550 26.77 10.25 23.92
CA PRO A 550 27.57 9.75 25.04
C PRO A 550 27.11 10.29 26.40
N GLY A 551 26.78 9.39 27.32
CA GLY A 551 26.41 9.71 28.70
C GLY A 551 25.47 8.67 29.31
N PRO A 552 25.22 8.72 30.64
CA PRO A 552 24.20 7.89 31.30
C PRO A 552 22.79 8.53 31.25
N ASN A 553 22.72 9.83 31.00
CA ASN A 553 21.51 10.66 30.99
C ASN A 553 21.37 11.34 29.62
N ASP A 554 20.15 11.76 29.28
CA ASP A 554 19.79 12.49 28.05
C ASP A 554 20.24 11.78 26.75
N GLN A 555 20.35 10.44 26.77
CA GLN A 555 20.63 9.61 25.60
C GLN A 555 19.54 9.73 24.54
N HIS A 556 19.95 10.01 23.30
CA HIS A 556 19.09 10.03 22.12
C HIS A 556 19.83 9.52 20.89
N VAL A 557 19.07 9.02 19.91
CA VAL A 557 19.57 8.39 18.69
C VAL A 557 20.23 9.42 17.77
N LEU A 558 21.53 9.24 17.51
CA LEU A 558 22.30 9.96 16.50
C LEU A 558 21.89 9.48 15.09
N PRO A 559 21.83 10.35 14.06
CA PRO A 559 21.64 9.93 12.68
C PRO A 559 22.71 8.95 12.14
N ASN A 560 23.97 9.14 12.57
CA ASN A 560 25.14 8.43 12.11
C ASN A 560 26.02 8.00 13.28
N PHE A 561 26.68 6.84 13.19
CA PHE A 561 27.64 6.41 14.20
C PHE A 561 28.84 7.36 14.30
N GLY A 562 29.19 7.75 15.54
CA GLY A 562 30.46 8.41 15.84
C GLY A 562 30.58 9.88 15.44
N ASP A 563 29.51 10.53 14.98
CA ASP A 563 29.48 11.98 14.79
C ASP A 563 28.66 12.69 15.90
N PRO A 564 29.30 13.15 16.99
CA PRO A 564 28.64 13.85 18.08
C PRO A 564 28.19 15.28 17.71
N ASN A 565 28.47 15.75 16.49
CA ASN A 565 27.97 17.03 15.97
C ASN A 565 26.61 16.86 15.27
N SER A 566 26.25 15.63 14.90
CA SER A 566 24.92 15.30 14.37
C SER A 566 23.91 15.23 15.53
N ALA A 567 22.87 16.09 15.51
CA ALA A 567 22.10 16.32 16.73
C ALA A 567 21.17 15.15 17.11
N TRP A 568 20.28 14.71 16.21
CA TRP A 568 19.31 13.65 16.50
C TRP A 568 18.63 13.06 15.26
N SER A 569 18.07 11.85 15.41
CA SER A 569 17.19 11.17 14.46
C SER A 569 15.90 10.69 15.14
N LEU A 570 14.79 10.60 14.40
CA LEU A 570 13.63 9.82 14.88
C LEU A 570 14.03 8.34 14.99
N ALA A 571 13.56 7.68 16.03
CA ALA A 571 13.88 6.29 16.37
C ALA A 571 12.88 5.28 15.76
N TYR A 572 12.45 5.49 14.51
CA TYR A 572 11.33 4.76 13.89
C TYR A 572 11.51 3.24 13.87
N ASN A 573 12.74 2.72 13.74
CA ASN A 573 12.97 1.27 13.79
C ASN A 573 12.84 0.66 15.21
N PHE A 574 12.73 1.45 16.28
CA PHE A 574 12.32 0.95 17.61
C PHE A 574 10.91 0.34 17.57
N TYR A 575 10.08 0.70 16.59
CA TYR A 575 8.75 0.14 16.42
C TYR A 575 8.79 -1.37 16.17
N ALA A 576 9.73 -1.85 15.34
CA ALA A 576 9.88 -3.28 15.07
C ALA A 576 10.38 -4.06 16.30
N ASP A 577 11.25 -3.47 17.13
CA ASP A 577 11.64 -4.06 18.43
C ASP A 577 10.43 -4.24 19.35
N LYS A 578 9.60 -3.21 19.48
CA LYS A 578 8.38 -3.19 20.31
C LYS A 578 7.30 -4.14 19.76
N LEU A 579 7.04 -4.10 18.44
CA LEU A 579 6.06 -4.94 17.74
C LEU A 579 6.38 -6.43 17.83
N LEU A 580 7.66 -6.81 17.76
CA LEU A 580 8.11 -8.19 17.90
C LEU A 580 8.38 -8.59 19.36
N GLY A 581 8.54 -7.63 20.28
CA GLY A 581 9.07 -7.87 21.62
C GLY A 581 10.47 -8.46 21.56
N ALA A 582 11.34 -7.88 20.73
CA ALA A 582 12.66 -8.43 20.41
C ALA A 582 13.72 -8.15 21.49
N SER A 583 13.49 -7.15 22.35
CA SER A 583 14.37 -6.74 23.46
C SER A 583 15.81 -6.47 23.01
N ILE A 584 15.93 -5.82 21.85
CA ILE A 584 17.17 -5.24 21.32
C ILE A 584 17.40 -3.84 21.90
N ILE A 585 16.33 -3.09 22.22
CA ILE A 585 16.40 -1.77 22.83
C ILE A 585 16.00 -1.85 24.30
N GLU A 586 16.80 -1.23 25.18
CA GLU A 586 16.53 -1.21 26.62
C GLU A 586 15.42 -0.22 26.98
N GLN A 587 14.62 -0.56 28.01
CA GLN A 587 13.47 0.26 28.42
C GLN A 587 13.84 1.69 28.86
N ASN A 588 15.06 1.89 29.38
CA ASN A 588 15.62 3.21 29.67
C ASN A 588 15.80 4.06 28.39
N VAL A 589 16.29 3.47 27.30
CA VAL A 589 16.54 4.19 26.03
C VAL A 589 15.22 4.69 25.44
N TYR A 590 14.14 3.90 25.51
CA TYR A 590 12.78 4.36 25.15
C TYR A 590 12.33 5.57 25.98
N GLN A 591 12.66 5.62 27.28
CA GLN A 591 12.27 6.71 28.18
C GLN A 591 13.10 7.98 27.92
N GLN A 592 14.43 7.86 27.81
CA GLN A 592 15.31 9.01 27.52
C GLN A 592 15.01 9.60 26.13
N GLN A 593 14.81 8.75 25.11
CA GLN A 593 14.41 9.20 23.78
C GLN A 593 13.03 9.90 23.76
N SER A 594 12.09 9.45 24.59
CA SER A 594 10.77 10.10 24.76
C SER A 594 10.90 11.47 25.42
N ALA A 595 11.71 11.58 26.48
CA ALA A 595 11.98 12.85 27.16
C ALA A 595 12.68 13.84 26.23
N TYR A 596 13.59 13.37 25.37
CA TYR A 596 14.28 14.21 24.38
C TYR A 596 13.32 14.79 23.32
N TYR A 597 12.34 14.04 22.81
CA TYR A 597 11.33 14.61 21.90
C TYR A 597 10.51 15.73 22.57
N ASN A 598 10.19 15.60 23.86
CA ASN A 598 9.54 16.66 24.63
C ASN A 598 10.44 17.91 24.79
N GLN A 599 11.76 17.73 24.92
CA GLN A 599 12.71 18.85 24.91
C GLN A 599 12.72 19.55 23.52
N LEU A 600 12.76 18.80 22.42
CA LEU A 600 12.72 19.37 21.05
C LEU A 600 11.47 20.23 20.82
N PHE A 601 10.30 19.81 21.34
CA PHE A 601 9.05 20.57 21.25
C PHE A 601 9.04 21.91 21.97
N SER A 602 10.07 22.22 22.78
CA SER A 602 10.29 23.57 23.30
C SER A 602 10.88 24.54 22.26
N SER A 603 11.26 24.05 21.07
CA SER A 603 11.95 24.80 20.01
C SER A 603 11.44 24.54 18.58
N MET A 604 10.72 23.45 18.35
CA MET A 604 10.19 23.02 17.06
C MET A 604 8.70 22.69 17.18
N SER A 605 7.88 23.10 16.21
CA SER A 605 6.49 22.64 16.13
C SER A 605 6.41 21.21 15.60
N GLU A 606 7.13 20.92 14.51
CA GLU A 606 7.09 19.64 13.80
C GLU A 606 8.48 18.98 13.77
N LEU A 607 8.50 17.64 13.82
CA LEU A 607 9.74 16.86 13.87
C LEU A 607 10.01 16.19 12.51
N PRO A 608 11.05 16.60 11.77
CA PRO A 608 11.50 15.84 10.61
C PRO A 608 12.11 14.49 11.00
N VAL A 609 12.38 13.63 10.01
CA VAL A 609 12.99 12.29 10.18
C VAL A 609 14.33 12.30 10.91
N ASN A 610 15.12 13.37 10.76
CA ASN A 610 16.34 13.64 11.53
C ASN A 610 16.74 15.12 11.39
N SER A 611 17.64 15.56 12.27
CA SER A 611 18.20 16.92 12.32
C SER A 611 18.97 17.41 11.08
N MET A 612 19.22 16.55 10.08
CA MET A 612 19.96 16.89 8.84
C MET A 612 19.04 17.02 7.62
N SER A 613 17.73 16.85 7.79
CA SER A 613 16.75 16.93 6.72
C SER A 613 15.48 17.62 7.20
N ALA A 614 14.82 18.39 6.34
CA ALA A 614 13.49 18.92 6.64
C ALA A 614 12.36 17.92 6.33
N ARG A 615 12.67 16.76 5.72
CA ARG A 615 11.65 15.76 5.34
C ARG A 615 10.97 15.14 6.57
N MET A 616 9.65 15.00 6.52
CA MET A 616 8.88 14.06 7.36
C MET A 616 8.44 12.86 6.51
N ASN A 617 8.32 11.69 7.14
CA ASN A 617 7.59 10.53 6.59
C ASN A 617 6.58 10.10 7.64
N PHE A 618 5.28 10.19 7.33
CA PHE A 618 4.23 9.95 8.31
C PHE A 618 4.19 8.52 8.84
N ALA A 619 4.62 7.53 8.03
CA ALA A 619 4.75 6.17 8.52
C ALA A 619 5.80 6.07 9.63
N TRP A 620 6.96 6.70 9.43
CA TRP A 620 8.05 6.69 10.40
C TRP A 620 7.80 7.61 11.60
N THR A 621 7.10 8.73 11.39
CA THR A 621 6.61 9.59 12.48
C THR A 621 5.62 8.83 13.36
N MET A 622 4.70 8.05 12.78
CA MET A 622 3.74 7.23 13.54
C MET A 622 4.38 6.00 14.20
N PHE A 623 5.33 5.33 13.54
CA PHE A 623 6.17 4.32 14.18
C PHE A 623 6.91 4.88 15.39
N THR A 624 7.43 6.10 15.28
CA THR A 624 8.06 6.80 16.40
C THR A 624 7.03 7.08 17.50
N ALA A 625 5.85 7.64 17.18
CA ALA A 625 4.78 7.86 18.16
C ALA A 625 4.38 6.57 18.91
N ALA A 626 4.31 5.43 18.22
CA ALA A 626 4.02 4.14 18.84
C ALA A 626 5.12 3.64 19.79
N THR A 627 6.35 4.15 19.67
CA THR A 627 7.46 3.82 20.58
C THR A 627 7.47 4.65 21.86
N ILE A 628 7.06 5.93 21.78
CA ILE A 628 7.10 6.91 22.86
C ILE A 628 6.34 6.41 24.12
N THR A 629 6.91 6.70 25.30
CA THR A 629 6.36 6.26 26.59
C THR A 629 5.49 7.33 27.27
N ASP A 630 5.71 8.61 26.99
CA ASP A 630 4.86 9.70 27.49
C ASP A 630 3.65 9.95 26.56
N LYS A 631 2.46 10.11 27.15
CA LYS A 631 1.22 10.29 26.38
C LYS A 631 1.16 11.66 25.70
N THR A 632 1.54 12.72 26.39
CA THR A 632 1.47 14.10 25.87
C THR A 632 2.38 14.26 24.65
N THR A 633 3.63 13.83 24.78
CA THR A 633 4.64 13.85 23.71
C THR A 633 4.21 13.00 22.52
N ARG A 634 3.65 11.80 22.76
CA ARG A 634 3.06 10.94 21.72
C ARG A 634 1.94 11.66 20.98
N ASP A 635 0.97 12.23 21.69
CA ASP A 635 -0.21 12.85 21.07
C ASP A 635 0.14 14.14 20.32
N GLN A 636 1.22 14.83 20.71
CA GLN A 636 1.81 15.92 19.94
C GLN A 636 2.46 15.43 18.63
N VAL A 637 3.25 14.34 18.66
CA VAL A 637 3.80 13.71 17.42
C VAL A 637 2.68 13.25 16.48
N ILE A 638 1.58 12.70 17.01
CA ILE A 638 0.39 12.32 16.24
C ILE A 638 -0.32 13.57 15.70
N GLY A 639 -0.43 14.63 16.51
CA GLY A 639 -0.97 15.93 16.11
C GLY A 639 -0.24 16.53 14.90
N ASN A 640 1.08 16.37 14.83
CA ASN A 640 1.91 16.87 13.72
C ASN A 640 1.70 16.11 12.39
N ILE A 641 1.13 14.92 12.42
CA ILE A 641 0.68 14.24 11.18
C ILE A 641 -0.65 14.87 10.73
N LYS A 642 -1.54 15.21 11.67
CA LYS A 642 -2.88 15.76 11.39
C LYS A 642 -2.90 17.25 11.03
N SER A 643 -2.05 18.09 11.63
CA SER A 643 -1.86 19.52 11.29
C SER A 643 -1.70 19.70 9.78
N ASN A 644 -0.86 18.84 9.22
CA ASN A 644 -0.43 18.79 7.85
C ASN A 644 -1.53 18.37 6.85
N LEU A 645 -2.58 17.66 7.28
CA LEU A 645 -3.69 17.20 6.42
C LEU A 645 -4.72 18.30 6.10
N LEU A 646 -4.53 19.52 6.63
CA LEU A 646 -5.37 20.68 6.35
C LEU A 646 -5.07 21.33 4.98
N ASN A 647 -4.18 20.74 4.18
CA ASN A 647 -3.78 21.17 2.83
C ASN A 647 -4.49 20.37 1.71
N PRO A 648 -4.67 20.90 0.48
CA PRO A 648 -5.54 20.33 -0.56
C PRO A 648 -4.98 19.11 -1.32
N HIS A 649 -4.48 18.11 -0.58
CA HIS A 649 -3.88 16.89 -1.15
C HIS A 649 -4.54 15.62 -0.59
N PHE A 650 -4.56 14.57 -1.42
CA PHE A 650 -5.19 13.27 -1.15
C PHE A 650 -4.40 12.44 -0.12
N PHE A 651 -4.37 12.86 1.15
CA PHE A 651 -3.64 12.23 2.26
C PHE A 651 -2.18 11.78 1.92
N PRO A 652 -1.29 12.75 1.61
CA PRO A 652 0.10 12.49 1.27
C PRO A 652 0.89 11.89 2.44
N TYR A 653 1.98 11.16 2.14
CA TYR A 653 2.79 10.44 3.13
C TYR A 653 4.12 11.12 3.49
N LEU A 654 4.56 12.14 2.74
CA LEU A 654 5.78 12.91 2.99
C LEU A 654 5.51 14.41 3.05
N ALA A 655 6.03 15.07 4.08
CA ALA A 655 6.00 16.51 4.29
C ALA A 655 7.41 17.13 4.31
N ASN A 656 7.45 18.46 4.38
CA ASN A 656 8.61 19.27 4.74
C ASN A 656 8.28 20.07 6.01
N ALA A 657 8.95 19.75 7.12
CA ALA A 657 8.74 20.35 8.44
C ALA A 657 9.16 21.83 8.56
N THR A 658 9.77 22.41 7.52
CA THR A 658 10.19 23.83 7.51
C THR A 658 9.17 24.77 6.86
N ASP A 659 8.44 24.29 5.85
CA ASP A 659 7.53 25.13 5.03
C ASP A 659 6.15 24.49 4.78
N GLY A 660 5.90 23.28 5.28
CA GLY A 660 4.65 22.54 5.07
C GLY A 660 4.43 22.06 3.64
N THR A 661 5.48 21.98 2.80
CA THR A 661 5.36 21.54 1.40
C THR A 661 5.26 20.01 1.26
N TRP A 662 4.59 19.58 0.19
CA TRP A 662 4.15 18.20 -0.03
C TRP A 662 4.99 17.47 -1.09
N SER A 663 5.23 16.17 -0.87
CA SER A 663 5.73 15.29 -1.94
C SER A 663 4.99 13.95 -1.96
N GLY A 664 4.49 13.58 -3.13
CA GLY A 664 3.58 12.44 -3.30
C GLY A 664 2.13 12.74 -2.94
N PHE A 665 1.26 11.75 -3.15
CA PHE A 665 -0.17 11.78 -2.87
C PHE A 665 -0.57 10.55 -2.02
N SER A 666 -1.82 10.11 -2.14
CA SER A 666 -2.40 8.91 -1.53
C SER A 666 -1.52 7.68 -1.74
N SER A 667 -0.94 7.13 -0.66
CA SER A 667 -0.08 5.94 -0.63
C SER A 667 -0.51 4.95 0.47
N PRO A 668 -0.38 3.62 0.27
CA PRO A 668 -0.69 2.63 1.31
C PRO A 668 0.26 2.64 2.51
N ALA A 669 1.37 3.39 2.48
CA ALA A 669 2.24 3.59 3.65
C ALA A 669 1.48 4.17 4.87
N GLN A 670 0.31 4.82 4.67
CA GLN A 670 -0.57 5.22 5.77
C GLN A 670 -1.16 4.05 6.57
N GLY A 671 -0.97 2.79 6.18
CA GLY A 671 -1.25 1.64 7.05
C GLY A 671 -0.47 1.69 8.38
N ALA A 672 0.61 2.47 8.43
CA ALA A 672 1.31 2.84 9.65
C ALA A 672 0.44 3.59 10.67
N MET A 673 -0.67 4.24 10.27
CA MET A 673 -1.63 4.86 11.21
C MET A 673 -2.28 3.86 12.17
N PHE A 674 -2.12 2.55 11.94
CA PHE A 674 -2.54 1.49 12.84
C PHE A 674 -1.41 1.04 13.81
N ALA A 675 -0.25 1.70 13.84
CA ALA A 675 0.94 1.26 14.58
C ALA A 675 0.66 0.97 16.06
N LEU A 676 -0.08 1.84 16.76
CA LEU A 676 -0.39 1.66 18.19
C LEU A 676 -1.42 0.57 18.44
N LEU A 677 -2.37 0.38 17.51
CA LEU A 677 -3.36 -0.71 17.57
C LEU A 677 -2.69 -2.08 17.35
N ALA A 678 -1.75 -2.15 16.41
CA ALA A 678 -1.00 -3.38 16.11
C ALA A 678 -0.09 -3.84 17.26
N LEU A 679 0.36 -2.95 18.15
CA LEU A 679 1.07 -3.35 19.38
C LEU A 679 0.19 -4.15 20.36
N GLY A 680 -1.14 -4.04 20.25
CA GLY A 680 -2.09 -4.82 21.04
C GLY A 680 -2.46 -6.19 20.44
N VAL A 681 -1.93 -6.54 19.26
CA VAL A 681 -2.29 -7.79 18.57
C VAL A 681 -1.67 -9.00 19.28
N SER A 682 -2.53 -9.94 19.68
CA SER A 682 -2.12 -11.19 20.34
C SER A 682 -1.35 -12.10 19.38
N ARG A 683 -0.35 -12.81 19.91
CA ARG A 683 0.53 -13.70 19.13
C ARG A 683 0.19 -15.16 19.39
N ALA A 684 -0.15 -15.93 18.34
CA ALA A 684 -0.51 -17.34 18.45
C ALA A 684 0.62 -18.23 19.02
N GLN A 685 1.88 -17.86 18.75
CA GLN A 685 3.04 -18.35 19.51
C GLN A 685 3.73 -17.12 20.09
N GLY A 686 3.89 -17.07 21.42
CA GLY A 686 4.23 -15.87 22.18
C GLY A 686 5.63 -15.30 21.91
N GLY A 687 5.80 -14.63 20.77
CA GLY A 687 6.99 -13.90 20.32
C GLY A 687 8.32 -14.63 20.56
N PHE A 688 9.34 -13.85 20.93
CA PHE A 688 10.57 -14.39 21.47
C PHE A 688 10.30 -14.99 22.85
N GLN A 689 10.38 -16.31 22.93
CA GLN A 689 10.34 -17.02 24.21
C GLN A 689 11.53 -16.60 25.07
N ALA A 690 11.25 -16.32 26.35
CA ALA A 690 12.27 -15.92 27.31
C ALA A 690 13.18 -17.12 27.64
N ILE A 691 14.26 -17.28 26.86
CA ILE A 691 15.39 -18.12 27.24
C ILE A 691 15.92 -17.56 28.56
N GLN A 692 15.84 -18.34 29.64
CA GLN A 692 16.40 -17.94 30.93
C GLN A 692 17.88 -17.54 30.76
N GLN A 693 18.21 -16.30 31.11
CA GLN A 693 19.60 -15.87 31.17
C GLN A 693 20.34 -16.68 32.23
N ARG A 694 21.12 -17.67 31.77
CA ARG A 694 22.26 -18.17 32.53
C ARG A 694 23.39 -17.17 32.35
N ASP A 695 23.51 -16.23 33.28
CA ASP A 695 24.54 -15.19 33.29
C ASP A 695 25.94 -15.80 33.10
N SER A 696 26.45 -15.63 31.88
CA SER A 696 27.74 -16.17 31.42
C SER A 696 28.42 -15.26 30.40
N THR A 697 27.89 -14.04 30.22
CA THR A 697 28.43 -13.00 29.34
C THR A 697 29.81 -12.51 29.81
N GLY A 698 30.01 -12.39 31.14
CA GLY A 698 31.24 -11.87 31.75
C GLY A 698 32.52 -12.63 31.35
N PRO A 699 32.62 -13.96 31.56
CA PRO A 699 33.83 -14.73 31.23
C PRO A 699 34.21 -14.71 29.75
N ILE A 700 33.22 -14.72 28.85
CA ILE A 700 33.46 -14.86 27.41
C ILE A 700 33.98 -13.55 26.79
N VAL A 701 33.40 -12.40 27.19
CA VAL A 701 33.87 -11.08 26.73
C VAL A 701 35.30 -10.81 27.20
N GLY A 702 35.63 -11.16 28.45
CA GLY A 702 37.00 -11.07 28.97
C GLY A 702 38.00 -11.91 28.18
N GLY A 703 37.62 -13.12 27.76
CA GLY A 703 38.47 -13.99 26.95
C GLY A 703 38.80 -13.43 25.56
N ILE A 704 37.82 -12.83 24.87
CA ILE A 704 38.02 -12.25 23.52
C ILE A 704 38.88 -10.98 23.59
N VAL A 705 38.59 -10.07 24.52
CA VAL A 705 39.40 -8.85 24.70
C VAL A 705 40.82 -9.18 25.13
N GLY A 706 40.99 -10.12 26.08
CA GLY A 706 42.31 -10.61 26.50
C GLY A 706 43.09 -11.25 25.36
N GLY A 707 42.44 -12.05 24.51
CA GLY A 707 43.06 -12.66 23.32
C GLY A 707 43.56 -11.64 22.31
N ILE A 708 42.77 -10.59 22.01
CA ILE A 708 43.17 -9.52 21.08
C ILE A 708 44.38 -8.74 21.63
N VAL A 709 44.38 -8.39 22.91
CA VAL A 709 45.51 -7.70 23.57
C VAL A 709 46.76 -8.59 23.59
N PHE A 710 46.62 -9.89 23.82
CA PHE A 710 47.74 -10.84 23.80
C PHE A 710 48.37 -11.00 22.41
N VAL A 711 47.54 -11.08 21.36
CA VAL A 711 48.02 -11.12 19.96
C VAL A 711 48.73 -9.80 19.59
N ALA A 712 48.18 -8.65 19.97
CA ALA A 712 48.82 -7.36 19.76
C ALA A 712 50.19 -7.25 20.48
N ALA A 713 50.30 -7.78 21.70
CA ALA A 713 51.56 -7.84 22.44
C ALA A 713 52.60 -8.75 21.74
N ILE A 714 52.20 -9.91 21.24
CA ILE A 714 53.09 -10.80 20.45
C ILE A 714 53.59 -10.10 19.19
N ILE A 715 52.72 -9.39 18.46
CA ILE A 715 53.10 -8.62 17.26
C ILE A 715 54.12 -7.53 17.61
N LEU A 716 53.91 -6.78 18.71
CA LEU A 716 54.86 -5.77 19.19
C LEU A 716 56.21 -6.37 19.57
N VAL A 717 56.24 -7.51 20.29
CA VAL A 717 57.48 -8.22 20.64
C VAL A 717 58.21 -8.70 19.39
N TYR A 718 57.50 -9.27 18.41
CA TYR A 718 58.08 -9.71 17.14
C TYR A 718 58.65 -8.53 16.33
N VAL A 719 57.94 -7.41 16.24
CA VAL A 719 58.43 -6.19 15.58
C VAL A 719 59.68 -5.64 16.29
N PHE A 720 59.70 -5.61 17.62
CA PHE A 720 60.85 -5.14 18.40
C PHE A 720 62.07 -6.05 18.23
N TRP A 721 61.87 -7.37 18.28
CA TRP A 721 62.92 -8.37 18.03
C TRP A 721 63.47 -8.27 16.60
N ARG A 722 62.61 -8.15 15.59
CA ARG A 722 62.98 -7.98 14.16
C ARG A 722 63.57 -6.58 13.84
N ARG A 723 63.48 -5.63 14.77
CA ARG A 723 64.19 -4.33 14.72
C ARG A 723 65.57 -4.46 15.37
N ARG A 724 65.67 -5.12 16.53
CA ARG A 724 66.94 -5.41 17.23
C ARG A 724 67.87 -6.30 16.40
N ALA A 725 67.35 -7.35 15.77
CA ALA A 725 68.11 -8.26 14.92
C ALA A 725 68.67 -7.61 13.63
N ARG A 726 68.16 -6.43 13.22
CA ARG A 726 68.74 -5.63 12.13
C ARG A 726 69.86 -4.71 12.57
N LEU A 727 69.94 -4.37 13.86
CA LEU A 727 71.03 -3.58 14.46
C LEU A 727 72.22 -4.45 14.91
N GLN A 728 72.23 -5.75 14.58
CA GLN A 728 73.30 -6.70 14.89
C GLN A 728 73.93 -7.34 13.64
N LYS A 729 73.70 -6.77 12.45
CA LYS A 729 74.28 -7.27 11.18
C LYS A 729 75.39 -6.41 10.58
N ASP A 730 75.58 -5.19 11.07
CA ASP A 730 76.64 -4.30 10.61
C ASP A 730 77.83 -4.39 11.58
N GLY A 731 78.85 -5.16 11.19
CA GLY A 731 80.11 -5.36 11.89
C GLY A 731 81.26 -5.53 10.87
N PRO A 732 82.52 -5.21 11.24
CA PRO A 732 83.37 -4.48 10.29
C PRO A 732 84.60 -5.22 9.74
N GLU A 733 84.81 -5.08 8.43
CA GLU A 733 86.10 -5.23 7.72
C GLU A 733 86.20 -4.01 6.76
N THR A 734 87.24 -3.16 6.69
CA THR A 734 88.70 -3.34 6.44
C THR A 734 89.02 -3.89 5.03
N GLY A 735 89.70 -3.16 4.13
CA GLY A 735 90.10 -1.75 4.14
C GLY A 735 91.13 -1.36 3.05
N ALA A 736 91.37 -0.04 2.87
CA ALA A 736 92.39 0.60 2.00
C ALA A 736 92.19 0.47 0.47
N ARG A 737 92.61 1.41 -0.42
CA ARG A 737 93.16 2.80 -0.35
C ARG A 737 92.99 3.43 -1.77
N ASP A 738 93.03 4.74 -2.07
CA ASP A 738 94.01 5.80 -1.73
C ASP A 738 93.45 7.26 -1.91
N ILE A 739 94.01 8.22 -1.12
CA ILE A 739 94.52 9.59 -1.45
C ILE A 739 93.73 10.47 -2.48
N LEU A 740 93.29 11.73 -2.27
CA LEU A 740 93.82 13.00 -1.66
C LEU A 740 92.66 13.88 -1.09
N GLN A 741 92.81 15.03 -0.39
CA GLN A 741 93.75 15.51 0.65
C GLN A 741 93.27 16.92 1.15
N SER A 742 93.02 17.11 2.46
CA SER A 742 92.81 18.40 3.21
C SER A 742 91.69 19.38 2.77
N GLY A 743 91.10 20.22 3.63
CA GLY A 743 91.14 20.27 5.10
C GLY A 743 90.76 21.66 5.70
N VAL A 744 90.07 21.63 6.87
CA VAL A 744 89.86 22.74 7.84
C VAL A 744 88.80 23.83 7.49
N VAL A 745 88.07 24.29 8.52
CA VAL A 745 86.98 25.29 8.53
C VAL A 745 87.49 26.67 9.00
N PRO A 746 86.86 27.83 8.71
CA PRO A 746 85.85 28.37 9.65
C PRO A 746 84.80 29.40 9.11
N TYR A 747 83.85 29.74 9.99
CA TYR A 747 83.14 31.04 10.15
C TYR A 747 81.95 31.42 9.24
N GLU A 748 81.27 32.50 9.66
CA GLU A 748 79.91 32.99 9.31
C GLU A 748 79.95 34.51 8.93
N TYR A 749 78.78 35.20 8.88
CA TYR A 749 78.56 36.67 8.70
C TYR A 749 78.63 37.23 7.24
N HIS A 750 77.83 38.23 6.79
CA HIS A 750 76.63 38.89 7.38
C HIS A 750 75.70 39.63 6.36
N ASN A 751 74.68 40.34 6.89
CA ASN A 751 73.53 41.06 6.28
C ASN A 751 73.90 42.52 5.77
N PRO A 752 73.01 43.47 5.31
CA PRO A 752 71.76 43.95 5.98
C PRO A 752 70.57 44.54 5.15
N GLY A 753 69.43 44.84 5.82
CA GLY A 753 68.36 45.80 5.41
C GLY A 753 66.91 45.26 5.51
N GLN A 754 66.15 45.42 6.62
CA GLN A 754 65.32 46.58 7.08
C GLN A 754 64.05 46.90 6.23
N ALA A 755 62.84 47.14 6.79
CA ALA A 755 62.33 47.02 8.17
C ALA A 755 60.78 47.00 8.29
N ASP A 756 60.28 46.42 9.40
CA ASP A 756 59.13 46.76 10.29
C ASP A 756 57.63 47.00 9.90
N GLN A 757 56.78 46.40 10.76
CA GLN A 757 55.51 46.88 11.40
C GLN A 757 54.09 46.74 10.77
N ASP A 758 53.28 45.89 11.43
CA ASP A 758 51.92 46.03 12.00
C ASP A 758 50.79 46.91 11.39
N GLY A 759 49.53 46.41 11.50
CA GLY A 759 48.42 47.26 11.99
C GLY A 759 47.03 47.28 11.27
N HIS A 760 46.12 46.37 11.66
CA HIS A 760 44.63 46.49 11.66
C HIS A 760 43.81 46.86 10.37
N PRO A 761 42.46 46.71 10.37
CA PRO A 761 41.57 46.88 9.19
C PRO A 761 40.51 48.00 9.33
N THR A 762 39.43 47.95 8.51
CA THR A 762 38.27 48.87 8.37
C THR A 762 38.55 50.12 7.50
N THR A 763 37.60 50.84 6.87
CA THR A 763 36.11 50.90 6.92
C THR A 763 35.50 50.96 5.47
N SER A 764 34.33 50.36 5.18
CA SER A 764 32.97 50.96 5.02
C SER A 764 32.64 51.77 3.74
N GLU A 765 31.38 51.64 3.29
CA GLU A 765 30.64 52.54 2.36
C GLU A 765 31.08 52.62 0.88
N ALA A 766 30.22 52.94 -0.10
CA ALA A 766 28.75 52.76 -0.23
C ALA A 766 28.30 52.95 -1.70
N SER A 767 27.07 52.51 -1.99
CA SER A 767 26.14 53.08 -3.01
C SER A 767 26.46 53.04 -4.52
N ARG A 768 25.60 52.26 -5.21
CA ARG A 768 24.75 52.67 -6.37
C ARG A 768 25.33 52.77 -7.81
N SER A 769 24.66 51.99 -8.66
CA SER A 769 24.16 52.33 -10.02
C SER A 769 25.04 52.12 -11.28
N TYR A 770 24.50 51.24 -12.13
CA TYR A 770 24.32 51.29 -13.60
C TYR A 770 24.51 52.67 -14.29
N PRO A 771 24.79 52.76 -15.63
CA PRO A 771 24.37 51.79 -16.68
C PRO A 771 25.33 51.58 -17.89
N MET A 772 24.92 50.71 -18.87
CA MET A 772 24.99 50.81 -20.37
C MET A 772 26.27 51.38 -21.08
N LEU A 773 26.70 51.03 -22.33
CA LEU A 773 26.17 50.21 -23.44
C LEU A 773 27.26 49.92 -24.52
N GLN A 774 27.10 48.81 -25.28
CA GLN A 774 27.44 48.51 -26.71
C GLN A 774 28.70 49.03 -27.46
N GLY A 775 29.21 48.15 -28.34
CA GLY A 775 30.09 48.46 -29.50
C GLY A 775 30.90 47.24 -29.99
N THR A 776 30.36 46.21 -30.67
CA THR A 776 29.91 46.07 -32.10
C THR A 776 31.02 45.94 -33.18
N ASN A 777 30.82 44.96 -34.10
CA ASN A 777 31.52 44.72 -35.39
C ASN A 777 32.97 44.19 -35.34
N SER A 778 33.53 43.38 -36.26
CA SER A 778 33.04 42.49 -37.37
C SER A 778 34.25 41.66 -37.91
N VAL A 779 34.25 40.31 -38.03
CA VAL A 779 33.81 39.46 -39.18
C VAL A 779 34.65 39.65 -40.49
N PRO A 780 35.01 38.64 -41.34
CA PRO A 780 34.60 37.21 -41.45
C PRO A 780 35.74 36.14 -41.57
N GLY A 781 35.39 34.83 -41.67
CA GLY A 781 36.36 33.74 -41.96
C GLY A 781 35.82 32.28 -42.09
N VAL A 782 34.87 32.03 -43.01
CA VAL A 782 34.41 30.73 -43.61
C VAL A 782 34.98 29.40 -43.03
N ILE A 783 34.26 28.51 -42.31
CA ILE A 783 33.04 27.69 -42.59
C ILE A 783 33.33 26.44 -43.47
N PRO A 784 32.72 25.24 -43.23
CA PRO A 784 31.82 24.79 -42.14
C PRO A 784 32.61 23.97 -41.07
N SER A 785 32.14 22.98 -40.29
CA SER A 785 30.87 22.23 -40.06
C SER A 785 30.94 21.53 -38.66
N SER A 786 29.88 21.01 -38.01
CA SER A 786 28.44 21.38 -37.98
C SER A 786 27.64 20.53 -36.96
N LYS A 787 27.19 21.15 -35.85
CA LYS A 787 26.08 20.74 -34.94
C LYS A 787 26.32 19.50 -34.03
N GLU A 788 26.23 19.60 -32.69
CA GLU A 788 25.10 19.97 -31.78
C GLU A 788 24.09 18.81 -31.55
N ARG A 789 23.37 18.68 -30.42
CA ARG A 789 22.96 19.67 -29.38
C ARG A 789 22.74 19.03 -27.99
N ALA A 790 22.68 19.86 -26.94
CA ALA A 790 22.01 19.55 -25.66
C ALA A 790 21.14 20.74 -25.17
N ALA A 791 20.03 20.44 -24.47
CA ALA A 791 19.33 21.16 -23.36
C ALA A 791 19.15 22.72 -23.37
N THR A 792 18.11 23.39 -22.83
CA THR A 792 16.92 23.05 -22.01
C THR A 792 15.83 24.18 -22.12
N THR A 793 14.80 24.15 -21.24
CA THR A 793 13.97 25.26 -20.65
C THR A 793 12.70 25.80 -21.36
N GLN A 794 11.55 25.40 -20.76
CA GLN A 794 10.40 26.17 -20.21
C GLN A 794 9.41 27.01 -21.07
N PHE A 795 8.13 26.70 -20.83
CA PHE A 795 6.89 27.53 -20.75
C PHE A 795 6.74 28.80 -21.61
N ASP A 796 5.69 28.84 -22.47
CA ASP A 796 4.39 29.44 -22.10
C ASP A 796 3.25 29.13 -23.11
N THR A 797 2.00 29.51 -22.79
CA THR A 797 0.77 29.38 -23.62
C THR A 797 -0.01 30.71 -23.61
N PRO A 798 -1.08 30.95 -24.43
CA PRO A 798 -1.73 30.10 -25.45
C PRO A 798 -1.89 30.75 -26.85
N GLY A 799 -2.46 30.04 -27.83
CA GLY A 799 -2.82 30.60 -29.15
C GLY A 799 -3.77 29.71 -29.98
N PHE A 800 -4.72 30.30 -30.70
CA PHE A 800 -5.73 29.63 -31.54
C PHE A 800 -5.35 29.62 -33.03
N ALA A 801 -5.88 28.63 -33.78
CA ALA A 801 -6.16 28.66 -35.23
C ALA A 801 -4.94 28.73 -36.22
N SER A 802 -5.02 28.26 -37.48
CA SER A 802 -6.00 27.36 -38.14
C SER A 802 -5.50 26.83 -39.51
N ALA A 803 -5.91 25.58 -39.83
CA ALA A 803 -6.26 25.06 -41.17
C ALA A 803 -5.24 25.02 -42.34
N SER A 804 -5.63 24.31 -43.42
CA SER A 804 -4.94 24.06 -44.71
C SER A 804 -3.59 23.33 -44.63
N SER A 805 -3.40 22.09 -45.15
CA SER A 805 -3.55 21.57 -46.53
C SER A 805 -2.37 21.95 -47.46
N ALA A 806 -1.96 21.16 -48.47
CA ALA A 806 -2.57 19.95 -49.04
C ALA A 806 -1.54 18.97 -49.66
N SER A 807 -2.00 17.72 -49.89
CA SER A 807 -1.75 16.84 -51.07
C SER A 807 -0.34 16.60 -51.67
N GLY A 808 -0.02 15.33 -51.91
CA GLY A 808 1.03 14.86 -52.84
C GLY A 808 1.50 13.44 -52.50
N SER A 809 0.87 12.34 -52.92
CA SER A 809 1.04 11.67 -54.23
C SER A 809 2.49 11.70 -54.76
N GLY A 810 3.18 10.58 -55.04
CA GLY A 810 2.69 9.25 -55.40
C GLY A 810 3.73 8.12 -55.21
N PRO A 811 3.61 6.97 -55.92
CA PRO A 811 4.01 5.67 -55.36
C PRO A 811 5.12 4.93 -56.16
N GLU A 812 5.13 3.59 -56.05
CA GLU A 812 6.00 2.59 -56.71
C GLU A 812 7.39 2.36 -56.08
N GLY A 813 7.93 1.14 -56.01
CA GLY A 813 7.30 -0.16 -56.34
C GLY A 813 8.19 -1.39 -56.09
N LEU A 814 7.56 -2.50 -55.67
CA LEU A 814 7.90 -3.92 -55.82
C LEU A 814 9.37 -4.40 -55.95
N GLY A 815 9.79 -5.30 -55.04
CA GLY A 815 10.93 -6.21 -55.19
C GLY A 815 10.82 -7.41 -54.23
N THR A 816 10.95 -8.66 -54.74
CA THR A 816 10.61 -9.90 -53.99
C THR A 816 11.69 -10.99 -54.08
N THR A 817 11.56 -12.03 -53.24
CA THR A 817 12.36 -13.30 -53.16
C THR A 817 13.76 -13.20 -52.52
N GLY A 818 14.30 -14.24 -51.86
CA GLY A 818 13.77 -15.60 -51.60
C GLY A 818 14.63 -16.47 -50.64
N PHE A 819 14.21 -17.73 -50.43
CA PHE A 819 14.82 -18.76 -49.54
C PHE A 819 15.84 -19.67 -50.30
N ILE A 820 16.62 -20.64 -49.79
CA ILE A 820 16.98 -21.29 -48.48
C ILE A 820 18.33 -22.06 -48.73
N PRO A 821 19.22 -22.49 -47.77
CA PRO A 821 18.95 -23.30 -46.56
C PRO A 821 19.86 -22.96 -45.33
N ALA A 822 20.50 -23.97 -44.69
CA ALA A 822 21.41 -23.88 -43.53
C ALA A 822 22.56 -24.92 -43.61
N VAL A 823 23.55 -24.83 -42.69
CA VAL A 823 24.58 -25.88 -42.42
C VAL A 823 24.83 -25.95 -40.90
N GLY A 824 25.16 -27.12 -40.36
CA GLY A 824 25.52 -27.30 -38.94
C GLY A 824 26.69 -28.25 -38.74
N LEU A 825 27.28 -28.23 -37.54
CA LEU A 825 28.33 -29.15 -37.08
C LEU A 825 28.05 -29.56 -35.63
N GLY A 826 28.33 -30.82 -35.29
CA GLY A 826 28.21 -31.35 -33.92
C GLY A 826 29.56 -31.85 -33.39
N HIS A 827 29.59 -32.19 -32.10
CA HIS A 827 30.67 -32.91 -31.41
C HIS A 827 30.06 -33.87 -30.39
N ALA A 828 30.74 -34.98 -30.09
CA ALA A 828 30.27 -35.99 -29.14
C ALA A 828 31.44 -36.73 -28.46
N SER A 829 31.32 -36.99 -27.16
CA SER A 829 32.12 -38.00 -26.44
C SER A 829 31.58 -38.23 -25.01
N ALA A 830 31.88 -39.41 -24.45
CA ALA A 830 31.66 -39.84 -23.06
C ALA A 830 30.20 -40.03 -22.59
N GLY A 831 29.87 -41.27 -22.19
CA GLY A 831 28.66 -41.64 -21.43
C GLY A 831 29.02 -42.17 -20.04
N PRO A 832 28.07 -42.22 -19.09
CA PRO A 832 28.34 -42.49 -17.67
C PRO A 832 28.56 -43.97 -17.32
N THR A 833 29.18 -44.18 -16.16
CA THR A 833 29.58 -45.46 -15.55
C THR A 833 28.44 -46.18 -14.80
N LEU A 834 28.73 -47.37 -14.25
CA LEU A 834 27.77 -48.32 -13.67
C LEU A 834 26.87 -47.78 -12.55
N GLU A 835 27.25 -46.70 -11.84
CA GLU A 835 26.45 -46.09 -10.77
C GLU A 835 25.05 -45.64 -11.26
N TYR A 836 24.94 -45.25 -12.53
CA TYR A 836 23.68 -44.72 -13.09
C TYR A 836 22.52 -45.73 -13.07
N ARG A 837 22.81 -47.04 -13.08
CA ARG A 837 21.77 -48.09 -12.97
C ARG A 837 21.25 -48.27 -11.55
N GLY A 838 22.06 -48.01 -10.53
CA GLY A 838 21.62 -48.01 -9.13
C GLY A 838 20.59 -46.91 -8.90
N LEU A 839 20.97 -45.67 -9.27
CA LEU A 839 20.12 -44.49 -9.14
C LEU A 839 18.78 -44.61 -9.88
N GLN A 840 18.74 -45.23 -11.07
CA GLN A 840 17.48 -45.50 -11.76
C GLN A 840 16.58 -46.45 -10.96
N SER A 841 17.12 -47.55 -10.42
CA SER A 841 16.34 -48.49 -9.59
C SER A 841 15.83 -47.87 -8.29
N GLU A 842 16.58 -46.94 -7.70
CA GLU A 842 16.19 -46.21 -6.51
C GLU A 842 15.09 -45.17 -6.80
N VAL A 843 15.21 -44.42 -7.90
CA VAL A 843 14.18 -43.46 -8.35
C VAL A 843 12.86 -44.16 -8.71
N ASP A 844 12.89 -45.31 -9.37
CA ASP A 844 11.66 -46.06 -9.68
C ASP A 844 11.05 -46.75 -8.45
N ASN A 845 11.86 -47.15 -7.46
CA ASN A 845 11.35 -47.60 -6.16
C ASN A 845 10.69 -46.44 -5.38
N LEU A 846 11.31 -45.25 -5.37
CA LEU A 846 10.75 -44.03 -4.78
C LEU A 846 9.43 -43.61 -5.46
N ARG A 847 9.32 -43.74 -6.79
CA ARG A 847 8.05 -43.54 -7.51
C ARG A 847 6.95 -44.48 -7.01
N ARG A 848 7.27 -45.77 -6.80
CA ARG A 848 6.30 -46.75 -6.30
C ARG A 848 5.81 -46.40 -4.90
N VAL A 849 6.72 -46.03 -3.99
CA VAL A 849 6.38 -45.58 -2.63
C VAL A 849 5.54 -44.30 -2.66
N VAL A 850 5.82 -43.35 -3.57
CA VAL A 850 4.99 -42.15 -3.74
C VAL A 850 3.58 -42.48 -4.26
N GLN A 851 3.44 -43.48 -5.14
CA GLN A 851 2.12 -43.94 -5.62
C GLN A 851 1.34 -44.71 -4.54
N GLU A 852 2.02 -45.52 -3.72
CA GLU A 852 1.44 -46.18 -2.55
C GLU A 852 0.90 -45.12 -1.55
N LEU A 853 1.72 -44.12 -1.19
CA LEU A 853 1.33 -42.99 -0.32
C LEU A 853 0.24 -42.07 -0.92
N GLN A 854 0.14 -41.97 -2.25
CA GLN A 854 -0.95 -41.27 -2.90
C GLN A 854 -2.27 -42.04 -2.83
N THR A 855 -2.22 -43.37 -2.77
CA THR A 855 -3.41 -44.23 -2.72
C THR A 855 -4.04 -44.25 -1.32
N GLU A 856 -3.22 -44.28 -0.26
CA GLU A 856 -3.70 -44.16 1.13
C GLU A 856 -4.37 -42.80 1.43
N ARG A 857 -4.16 -41.78 0.60
CA ARG A 857 -4.71 -40.43 0.79
C ARG A 857 -6.13 -40.21 0.23
N PHE A 858 -6.77 -41.23 -0.33
CA PHE A 858 -8.11 -41.13 -0.92
C PHE A 858 -9.22 -41.88 -0.16
N GLU A 859 -8.96 -42.45 1.02
CA GLU A 859 -10.05 -42.80 1.94
C GLU A 859 -10.70 -41.53 2.50
N ALA A 860 -12.00 -41.35 2.24
CA ALA A 860 -12.74 -40.17 2.67
C ALA A 860 -13.01 -40.23 4.19
N PRO A 861 -12.81 -39.13 4.95
CA PRO A 861 -13.09 -39.10 6.38
C PRO A 861 -14.60 -39.27 6.65
N PRO A 862 -15.01 -39.87 7.79
CA PRO A 862 -16.42 -40.08 8.13
C PRO A 862 -17.27 -38.81 8.17
N ASN A 863 -18.55 -38.94 7.84
CA ASN A 863 -19.48 -37.81 7.81
C ASN A 863 -19.72 -37.20 9.20
N TYR A 864 -19.86 -35.87 9.23
CA TYR A 864 -19.86 -35.06 10.45
C TYR A 864 -21.23 -35.03 11.19
N GLN A 865 -21.92 -36.18 11.28
CA GLN A 865 -23.19 -36.32 12.02
C GLN A 865 -23.13 -37.33 13.19
N ASP A 866 -22.17 -38.27 13.20
CA ASP A 866 -22.13 -39.33 14.21
C ASP A 866 -21.39 -38.96 15.52
N ILE A 867 -20.80 -37.76 15.61
CA ILE A 867 -19.97 -37.32 16.75
C ILE A 867 -20.73 -36.35 17.69
N GLN A 868 -21.94 -36.73 18.11
CA GLN A 868 -22.62 -36.12 19.27
C GLN A 868 -23.17 -37.11 20.31
N ASN A 869 -23.05 -38.43 20.10
CA ASN A 869 -23.55 -39.45 21.03
C ASN A 869 -22.43 -40.31 21.64
N GLN A 870 -21.52 -39.68 22.39
CA GLN A 870 -20.69 -40.34 23.40
C GLN A 870 -20.12 -39.35 24.42
N ASN A 871 -19.86 -39.82 25.65
CA ASN A 871 -19.28 -39.10 26.79
C ASN A 871 -20.15 -38.03 27.47
N VAL A 872 -21.20 -38.47 28.17
CA VAL A 872 -21.79 -37.77 29.34
C VAL A 872 -21.76 -38.72 30.54
N PRO A 873 -21.13 -38.37 31.69
CA PRO A 873 -21.12 -39.19 32.89
C PRO A 873 -22.44 -39.08 33.70
N PRO A 874 -22.83 -40.11 34.45
CA PRO A 874 -24.15 -40.18 35.09
C PRO A 874 -24.25 -39.43 36.43
N VAL A 875 -25.45 -38.88 36.70
CA VAL A 875 -25.87 -38.29 37.99
C VAL A 875 -27.26 -38.89 38.33
N PRO A 876 -27.61 -39.15 39.61
CA PRO A 876 -28.62 -40.17 39.95
C PRO A 876 -30.09 -39.77 39.79
N GLN A 877 -30.96 -40.79 39.73
CA GLN A 877 -32.42 -40.63 39.82
C GLN A 877 -32.90 -40.50 41.28
N SER A 878 -33.92 -39.67 41.50
CA SER A 878 -34.86 -39.81 42.61
C SER A 878 -36.28 -39.40 42.23
N GLN A 879 -37.22 -40.24 42.66
CA GLN A 879 -38.65 -40.02 42.93
C GLN A 879 -38.98 -38.59 43.44
N SER A 880 -40.19 -37.99 43.32
CA SER A 880 -41.48 -38.29 42.65
C SER A 880 -42.43 -37.05 42.88
N ALA A 881 -43.75 -36.95 42.60
CA ALA A 881 -44.80 -37.89 42.17
C ALA A 881 -46.03 -37.15 41.56
N ASP A 882 -46.87 -37.91 40.84
CA ASP A 882 -48.36 -37.85 40.74
C ASP A 882 -49.13 -36.66 40.10
N SER A 883 -50.29 -37.01 39.51
CA SER A 883 -51.37 -36.18 38.92
C SER A 883 -51.06 -35.26 37.71
N GLY A 884 -51.91 -35.11 36.70
CA GLY A 884 -53.15 -35.85 36.35
C GLY A 884 -54.03 -35.10 35.33
N THR A 885 -54.72 -35.82 34.43
CA THR A 885 -55.75 -35.33 33.43
C THR A 885 -55.26 -34.32 32.36
N SER A 886 -55.81 -34.24 31.12
CA SER A 886 -56.89 -34.99 30.42
C SER A 886 -56.64 -35.09 28.90
N GLU A 887 -57.46 -35.95 28.26
CA GLU A 887 -57.79 -36.15 26.82
C GLU A 887 -57.50 -34.98 25.85
N PHE A 888 -56.99 -35.12 24.61
CA PHE A 888 -57.04 -36.14 23.54
C PHE A 888 -58.36 -36.23 22.71
N GLY A 889 -58.24 -36.02 21.40
CA GLY A 889 -59.22 -36.28 20.32
C GLY A 889 -58.52 -35.99 18.99
N GLU A 890 -58.32 -36.94 18.07
CA GLU A 890 -59.30 -37.61 17.18
C GLU A 890 -59.97 -36.66 16.16
N ARG A 891 -60.06 -36.96 14.85
CA ARG A 891 -59.64 -38.17 14.09
C ARG A 891 -59.42 -37.92 12.59
N GLU A 892 -59.08 -39.01 11.91
CA GLU A 892 -58.81 -39.26 10.48
C GLU A 892 -59.81 -38.71 9.44
N GLY A 893 -59.31 -38.49 8.20
CA GLY A 893 -59.80 -39.27 7.05
C GLY A 893 -60.52 -38.56 5.89
N GLY A 894 -60.31 -39.03 4.66
CA GLY A 894 -61.29 -38.87 3.55
C GLY A 894 -60.83 -38.41 2.16
N ARG A 895 -60.21 -39.32 1.39
CA ARG A 895 -60.47 -39.65 -0.05
C ARG A 895 -60.90 -38.59 -1.11
N ASP A 896 -60.27 -38.74 -2.28
CA ASP A 896 -60.82 -38.71 -3.67
C ASP A 896 -61.44 -37.37 -4.19
N SER A 897 -61.52 -37.05 -5.49
CA SER A 897 -61.28 -37.74 -6.78
C SER A 897 -60.97 -36.72 -7.90
N ASP A 898 -60.45 -37.21 -9.06
CA ASP A 898 -60.44 -36.64 -10.44
C ASP A 898 -60.11 -35.14 -10.70
N GLY A 899 -59.52 -34.76 -11.85
CA GLY A 899 -59.13 -35.52 -13.05
C GLY A 899 -58.58 -34.57 -14.14
N GLY A 900 -58.58 -34.96 -15.42
CA GLY A 900 -58.46 -34.00 -16.54
C GLY A 900 -57.06 -33.72 -17.13
N LYS A 901 -56.46 -34.70 -17.80
CA LYS A 901 -55.47 -34.54 -18.90
C LYS A 901 -56.21 -34.22 -20.23
N PRO A 902 -55.58 -33.89 -21.38
CA PRO A 902 -54.18 -33.48 -21.68
C PRO A 902 -54.03 -32.39 -22.81
N LEU A 903 -52.81 -32.23 -23.37
CA LEU A 903 -52.44 -31.91 -24.79
C LEU A 903 -51.98 -30.49 -25.25
N ARG A 904 -50.69 -30.49 -25.67
CA ARG A 904 -50.13 -30.06 -26.99
C ARG A 904 -49.76 -28.59 -27.32
N ARG A 905 -48.42 -28.45 -27.47
CA ARG A 905 -47.65 -28.03 -28.68
C ARG A 905 -47.43 -26.54 -29.03
N ARG A 906 -46.12 -26.23 -29.04
CA ARG A 906 -45.32 -25.49 -30.06
C ARG A 906 -45.49 -23.96 -30.19
N ARG A 907 -44.32 -23.32 -30.34
CA ARG A 907 -43.89 -22.26 -31.31
C ARG A 907 -44.97 -21.25 -31.79
N THR A 908 -44.68 -19.95 -31.91
CA THR A 908 -43.40 -19.34 -32.35
C THR A 908 -43.32 -17.86 -31.93
N SER A 909 -42.10 -17.32 -31.86
CA SER A 909 -41.76 -15.89 -32.10
C SER A 909 -42.74 -14.79 -31.67
N LEU A 910 -42.38 -14.07 -30.61
CA LEU A 910 -41.77 -12.74 -30.76
C LEU A 910 -40.83 -12.46 -29.57
#